data_AF-A0A560FJ85-F1
#
_entry.id   AF-A0A560FJ85-F1
#
_cell.length_a   1.000
_cell.length_b   1.000
_cell.length_c   1.000
_cell.angle_alpha   90.00
_cell.angle_beta   90.00
_cell.angle_gamma   90.00
#
_symmetry.space_group_name_H-M   'P 1'
#
loop_
_entity.id
_entity.type
_entity.pdbx_description
1 polymer ?
#
loop_
_entity_poly.entity_id
_entity_poly.type
_entity_poly.pdbx_seq_one_letter_code
_entity_poly.pdbx_strand_id
1 'polypeptide(L)'
;MSPSAEKPVALLLVEDSDIDAELIAHQFRKIDQPLILTRVAVRAEYEAALAGGDFDIILSDYSLPGFNGLAALELARARDPAVPFIFISGVIGEEFATEALRAGATDYVTKRNLARIPMVVARALREAEDRRQARRSAQALRESEQRFRSMADNTPALIWSSDADGRIIFANRRFETEFGIPPARMEAEGWAALIHEDDWPTLSAVRRALFVGRTPFLDDMRVRKATGEVRWLRCESSPRFDDAGTFLGFLGCAIDITETKLARDALEAEVVARTEELRVKEEALRQSHKMEAIGQLTGGIAHDFNNMLAGIVGAADLIQKRVRDARFDSIGRYVDNILSSAHRAAGLTHRLLAFARRQTLDLKPADINQLVSSLDDLLRRTLGQGIDLQISLAPEVWPAITDANQFESAILNLAINARDAMTAGGRLTIQTSNVTIGEGDERASADLQPGDYVLTCVTDTGTGMPPEVLEKAFDPFFTTKPIGHGTGLGLSMIYGFARQVGGHVTLASTPGKGTTICLYMPRDRSAPATAEAPRPGPHEAPPKGRGTVLVVEDELVVRMVVIDILEEHGYGVIEAETAADALPHLEGPGTIDLLLTDVGLPGMNGRALAHEARRLRPGLKILFATGYAEGASQRSAFVGEGMDYIAKPFDLDELGRKVRALTEA
;
A
#
# COMPACT_ATOMS: atom_id res chain seq x y z
N MET A 1 -3.94 27.67 60.36
CA MET A 1 -4.09 29.05 59.87
C MET A 1 -3.88 29.97 61.07
N SER A 2 -2.72 30.61 61.16
CA SER A 2 -2.48 31.68 62.13
C SER A 2 -3.50 32.79 61.88
N PRO A 3 -4.08 33.43 62.92
CA PRO A 3 -4.96 34.57 62.69
C PRO A 3 -4.13 35.64 61.97
N SER A 4 -4.56 36.01 60.77
CA SER A 4 -3.99 37.13 60.02
C SER A 4 -4.01 38.33 60.96
N ALA A 5 -2.85 38.86 61.35
CA ALA A 5 -2.78 40.10 62.10
C ALA A 5 -3.50 41.17 61.28
N GLU A 6 -4.68 41.59 61.74
CA GLU A 6 -5.49 42.56 61.02
C GLU A 6 -4.69 43.85 60.85
N LYS A 7 -4.59 44.32 59.60
CA LYS A 7 -3.94 45.59 59.29
C LYS A 7 -4.64 46.68 60.13
N PRO A 8 -3.88 47.50 60.89
CA PRO A 8 -4.49 48.54 61.68
C PRO A 8 -5.21 49.56 60.78
N VAL A 9 -6.43 49.94 61.17
CA VAL A 9 -7.25 50.93 60.46
C VAL A 9 -6.66 52.32 60.69
N ALA A 10 -6.32 53.03 59.61
CA ALA A 10 -5.82 54.39 59.70
C ALA A 10 -6.98 55.38 59.81
N LEU A 11 -7.11 56.06 60.95
CA LEU A 11 -8.18 57.01 61.24
C LEU A 11 -7.60 58.42 61.32
N LEU A 12 -8.19 59.34 60.56
CA LEU A 12 -7.91 60.78 60.69
C LEU A 12 -9.01 61.43 61.53
N LEU A 13 -8.63 62.05 62.65
CA LEU A 13 -9.51 62.83 63.49
C LEU A 13 -9.20 64.31 63.33
N VAL A 14 -10.16 65.07 62.82
CA VAL A 14 -10.08 66.53 62.68
C VAL A 14 -10.85 67.17 63.84
N GLU A 15 -10.15 67.58 64.89
CA GLU A 15 -10.74 68.10 66.13
C GLU A 15 -9.75 69.04 66.84
N ASP A 16 -10.16 70.30 67.05
CA ASP A 16 -9.34 71.34 67.66
C ASP A 16 -9.41 71.31 69.19
N SER A 17 -10.50 70.79 69.77
CA SER A 17 -10.65 70.67 71.23
C SER A 17 -9.90 69.47 71.79
N ASP A 18 -8.91 69.70 72.66
CA ASP A 18 -8.15 68.62 73.32
C ASP A 18 -9.05 67.70 74.15
N ILE A 19 -10.05 68.27 74.81
CA ILE A 19 -10.99 67.52 75.65
C ILE A 19 -11.87 66.63 74.78
N ASP A 20 -12.43 67.16 73.69
CA ASP A 20 -13.30 66.37 72.81
C ASP A 20 -12.50 65.28 72.09
N ALA A 21 -11.28 65.57 71.66
CA ALA A 21 -10.39 64.59 71.04
C ALA A 21 -10.05 63.43 72.00
N GLU A 22 -9.78 63.70 73.28
CA GLU A 22 -9.57 62.64 74.28
C GLU A 22 -10.83 61.79 74.51
N LEU A 23 -12.01 62.43 74.58
CA LEU A 23 -13.29 61.74 74.73
C LEU A 23 -13.62 60.84 73.54
N ILE A 24 -13.36 61.32 72.32
CA ILE A 24 -13.52 60.57 71.07
C ILE A 24 -12.50 59.42 71.02
N ALA A 25 -11.24 59.68 71.34
CA ALA A 25 -10.17 58.67 71.41
C ALA A 25 -10.50 57.56 72.42
N HIS A 26 -11.15 57.88 73.54
CA HIS A 26 -11.62 56.89 74.49
C HIS A 26 -12.67 55.95 73.89
N GLN A 27 -13.56 56.43 73.01
CA GLN A 27 -14.55 55.56 72.35
C GLN A 27 -13.89 54.60 71.37
N PHE A 28 -12.81 55.00 70.69
CA PHE A 28 -12.10 54.11 69.75
C PHE A 28 -11.48 52.89 70.43
N ARG A 29 -11.12 52.97 71.72
CA ARG A 29 -10.65 51.79 72.48
C ARG A 29 -11.70 50.69 72.63
N LYS A 30 -12.97 51.01 72.38
CA LYS A 30 -14.10 50.06 72.43
C LYS A 30 -14.37 49.41 71.06
N ILE A 31 -13.63 49.80 70.02
CA ILE A 31 -13.68 49.14 68.72
C ILE A 31 -12.74 47.94 68.78
N ASP A 32 -13.27 46.76 68.47
CA ASP A 32 -12.53 45.50 68.47
C ASP A 32 -11.69 45.35 67.19
N GLN A 33 -10.87 46.36 66.89
CA GLN A 33 -9.96 46.40 65.74
C GLN A 33 -8.78 47.33 66.05
N PRO A 34 -7.52 46.95 65.72
CA PRO A 34 -6.38 47.84 65.90
C PRO A 34 -6.54 49.10 65.04
N LEU A 35 -6.41 50.28 65.66
CA LEU A 35 -6.60 51.58 65.01
C LEU A 35 -5.35 52.46 65.21
N ILE A 36 -4.90 53.11 64.13
CA ILE A 36 -3.89 54.15 64.19
C ILE A 36 -4.61 55.49 64.04
N LEU A 37 -4.62 56.26 65.13
CA LEU A 37 -5.25 57.58 65.19
C LEU A 37 -4.23 58.67 64.85
N THR A 38 -4.49 59.41 63.78
CA THR A 38 -3.81 60.67 63.46
C THR A 38 -4.76 61.81 63.77
N ARG A 39 -4.42 62.70 64.71
CA ARG A 39 -5.21 63.89 65.02
C ARG A 39 -4.61 65.11 64.33
N VAL A 40 -5.48 65.96 63.79
CA VAL A 40 -5.15 67.28 63.25
C VAL A 40 -6.14 68.32 63.81
N ALA A 41 -5.67 69.53 64.08
CA ALA A 41 -6.48 70.57 64.71
C ALA A 41 -6.79 71.74 63.75
N VAL A 42 -5.94 71.98 62.76
CA VAL A 42 -6.08 73.10 61.82
C VAL A 42 -6.05 72.66 60.36
N ARG A 43 -6.59 73.51 59.48
CA ARG A 43 -6.70 73.22 58.03
C ARG A 43 -5.39 72.81 57.37
N ALA A 44 -4.29 73.51 57.66
CA ALA A 44 -2.99 73.22 57.05
C ALA A 44 -2.49 71.81 57.42
N GLU A 45 -2.73 71.37 58.66
CA GLU A 45 -2.40 70.02 59.11
C GLU A 45 -3.29 68.98 58.45
N TYR A 46 -4.59 69.26 58.30
CA TYR A 46 -5.52 68.37 57.62
C TYR A 46 -5.17 68.18 56.14
N GLU A 47 -4.87 69.27 55.41
CA GLU A 47 -4.44 69.20 54.01
C GLU A 47 -3.10 68.46 53.88
N ALA A 48 -2.16 68.68 54.80
CA ALA A 48 -0.88 67.94 54.83
C ALA A 48 -1.07 66.45 55.17
N ALA A 49 -1.95 66.13 56.11
CA ALA A 49 -2.27 64.75 56.49
C ALA A 49 -2.95 64.02 55.32
N LEU A 50 -3.96 64.64 54.70
CA LEU A 50 -4.55 64.12 53.47
C LEU A 50 -3.48 63.94 52.40
N ALA A 51 -2.59 64.91 52.19
CA ALA A 51 -1.52 64.83 51.18
C ALA A 51 -0.57 63.63 51.40
N GLY A 52 -0.23 63.35 52.65
CA GLY A 52 0.82 62.40 53.04
C GLY A 52 0.36 60.97 53.37
N GLY A 53 -0.94 60.69 53.47
CA GLY A 53 -1.41 59.36 53.90
C GLY A 53 -2.73 58.91 53.28
N ASP A 54 -2.93 57.58 53.25
CA ASP A 54 -4.21 56.93 52.94
C ASP A 54 -4.92 56.62 54.26
N PHE A 55 -6.11 57.19 54.47
CA PHE A 55 -6.94 56.94 55.64
C PHE A 55 -8.09 56.02 55.29
N ASP A 56 -8.39 55.07 56.17
CA ASP A 56 -9.52 54.15 56.01
C ASP A 56 -10.83 54.81 56.45
N ILE A 57 -10.77 55.84 57.29
CA ILE A 57 -11.92 56.62 57.74
C ILE A 57 -11.51 58.00 58.28
N ILE A 58 -12.35 59.01 58.05
CA ILE A 58 -12.14 60.37 58.54
C ILE A 58 -13.30 60.75 59.47
N LEU A 59 -12.99 61.21 60.67
CA LEU A 59 -13.94 61.84 61.59
C LEU A 59 -13.57 63.31 61.72
N SER A 60 -14.54 64.21 61.54
CA SER A 60 -14.30 65.64 61.64
C SER A 60 -15.34 66.31 62.52
N ASP A 61 -14.89 67.16 63.42
CA ASP A 61 -15.77 68.17 63.98
C ASP A 61 -16.29 69.06 62.85
N TYR A 62 -17.52 69.55 63.01
CA TYR A 62 -18.13 70.47 62.07
C TYR A 62 -17.60 71.90 62.23
N SER A 63 -17.39 72.35 63.47
CA SER A 63 -17.00 73.72 63.80
C SER A 63 -15.53 73.81 64.16
N LEU A 64 -14.66 74.04 63.16
CA LEU A 64 -13.22 74.18 63.37
C LEU A 64 -12.79 75.67 63.28
N PRO A 65 -11.65 76.06 63.88
CA PRO A 65 -11.18 77.45 63.83
C PRO A 65 -10.76 77.84 62.41
N GLY A 66 -11.49 78.75 61.76
CA GLY A 66 -11.18 79.25 60.41
C GLY A 66 -11.37 78.23 59.28
N PHE A 67 -11.99 77.09 59.57
CA PHE A 67 -12.22 75.97 58.66
C PHE A 67 -13.53 75.29 59.09
N ASN A 68 -14.37 74.82 58.17
CA ASN A 68 -15.58 74.10 58.56
C ASN A 68 -15.51 72.65 58.08
N GLY A 69 -16.24 71.77 58.75
CA GLY A 69 -16.22 70.35 58.43
C GLY A 69 -16.74 70.01 57.02
N LEU A 70 -17.61 70.84 56.44
CA LEU A 70 -18.06 70.66 55.04
C LEU A 70 -16.93 70.88 54.04
N ALA A 71 -16.10 71.91 54.23
CA ALA A 71 -14.89 72.10 53.43
C ALA A 71 -13.90 70.95 53.63
N ALA A 72 -13.83 70.37 54.84
CA ALA A 72 -13.03 69.17 55.10
C ALA A 72 -13.53 67.95 54.30
N LEU A 73 -14.85 67.73 54.26
CA LEU A 73 -15.47 66.69 53.46
C LEU A 73 -15.21 66.88 51.96
N GLU A 74 -15.35 68.10 51.43
CA GLU A 74 -15.07 68.40 50.02
C GLU A 74 -13.63 68.05 49.65
N LEU A 75 -12.66 68.44 50.49
CA LEU A 75 -11.25 68.11 50.29
C LEU A 75 -10.97 66.61 50.37
N ALA A 76 -11.57 65.89 51.33
CA ALA A 76 -11.45 64.44 51.42
C ALA A 76 -12.00 63.74 50.17
N ARG A 77 -13.21 64.13 49.74
CA ARG A 77 -13.87 63.55 48.57
C ARG A 77 -13.14 63.85 47.26
N ALA A 78 -12.52 65.02 47.14
CA ALA A 78 -11.70 65.36 45.98
C ALA A 78 -10.48 64.44 45.84
N ARG A 79 -9.94 63.96 46.97
CA ARG A 79 -8.80 63.05 46.99
C ARG A 79 -9.20 61.58 46.87
N ASP A 80 -10.07 61.10 47.74
CA ASP A 80 -10.62 59.75 47.69
C ASP A 80 -12.13 59.76 48.03
N PRO A 81 -13.00 59.72 47.01
CA PRO A 81 -14.45 59.66 47.21
C PRO A 81 -14.95 58.41 47.94
N ALA A 82 -14.11 57.38 48.09
CA ALA A 82 -14.49 56.11 48.72
C ALA A 82 -14.21 56.06 50.23
N VAL A 83 -13.43 57.01 50.78
CA VAL A 83 -13.13 57.06 52.21
C VAL A 83 -14.36 57.52 52.97
N PRO A 84 -14.85 56.74 53.96
CA PRO A 84 -15.95 57.17 54.79
C PRO A 84 -15.60 58.40 55.59
N PHE A 85 -16.53 59.35 55.60
CA PHE A 85 -16.39 60.61 56.32
C PHE A 85 -17.55 60.74 57.30
N ILE A 86 -17.25 60.82 58.59
CA ILE A 86 -18.24 60.91 59.65
C ILE A 86 -18.12 62.25 60.33
N PHE A 87 -19.23 62.99 60.42
CA PHE A 87 -19.27 64.24 61.17
C PHE A 87 -19.46 63.99 62.66
N ILE A 88 -18.74 64.76 63.48
CA ILE A 88 -19.01 64.91 64.91
C ILE A 88 -19.51 66.34 65.10
N SER A 89 -20.65 66.55 65.76
CA SER A 89 -21.20 67.92 65.91
C SER A 89 -21.83 68.15 67.28
N GLY A 90 -21.58 69.33 67.84
CA GLY A 90 -22.23 69.84 69.06
C GLY A 90 -23.61 70.46 68.80
N VAL A 91 -23.94 70.76 67.54
CA VAL A 91 -25.21 71.41 67.16
C VAL A 91 -26.34 70.38 67.16
N ILE A 92 -27.45 70.72 67.82
CA ILE A 92 -28.63 69.86 67.94
C ILE A 92 -29.62 70.28 66.85
N GLY A 93 -29.82 69.43 65.84
CA GLY A 93 -30.89 69.63 64.87
C GLY A 93 -30.91 68.58 63.75
N GLU A 94 -32.10 68.16 63.33
CA GLU A 94 -32.28 67.29 62.16
C GLU A 94 -31.76 67.94 60.89
N GLU A 95 -31.90 69.26 60.73
CA GLU A 95 -31.44 70.02 59.56
C GLU A 95 -29.94 69.83 59.26
N PHE A 96 -29.12 69.80 60.32
CA PHE A 96 -27.69 69.57 60.20
C PHE A 96 -27.37 68.16 59.67
N ALA A 97 -28.05 67.15 60.21
CA ALA A 97 -27.90 65.76 59.79
C ALA A 97 -28.24 65.57 58.31
N THR A 98 -29.31 66.23 57.84
CA THR A 98 -29.71 66.20 56.43
C THR A 98 -28.70 66.89 55.53
N GLU A 99 -28.13 68.02 55.96
CA GLU A 99 -27.10 68.75 55.21
C GLU A 99 -25.81 67.92 55.08
N ALA A 100 -25.32 67.36 56.18
CA ALA A 100 -24.14 66.50 56.24
C ALA A 100 -24.23 65.31 55.26
N LEU A 101 -25.35 64.59 55.28
CA LEU A 101 -25.56 63.44 54.38
C LEU A 101 -25.74 63.88 52.92
N ARG A 102 -26.43 64.99 52.65
CA ARG A 102 -26.57 65.55 51.29
C ARG A 102 -25.23 65.98 50.70
N ALA A 103 -24.33 66.51 51.53
CA ALA A 103 -22.97 66.87 51.13
C ALA A 103 -22.08 65.64 50.84
N GLY A 104 -22.54 64.44 51.19
CA GLY A 104 -21.86 63.17 50.91
C GLY A 104 -21.08 62.60 52.10
N ALA A 105 -21.37 63.03 53.33
CA ALA A 105 -20.88 62.32 54.51
C ALA A 105 -21.50 60.92 54.59
N THR A 106 -20.74 59.98 55.15
CA THR A 106 -21.20 58.60 55.35
C THR A 106 -22.19 58.50 56.51
N ASP A 107 -21.93 59.21 57.60
CA ASP A 107 -22.81 59.26 58.76
C ASP A 107 -22.46 60.50 59.63
N TYR A 108 -23.19 60.70 60.73
CA TYR A 108 -22.88 61.72 61.73
C TYR A 108 -23.12 61.22 63.16
N VAL A 109 -22.41 61.80 64.11
CA VAL A 109 -22.52 61.54 65.55
C VAL A 109 -22.59 62.85 66.31
N THR A 110 -23.46 62.93 67.32
CA THR A 110 -23.56 64.14 68.16
C THR A 110 -22.55 64.11 69.31
N LYS A 111 -21.98 65.26 69.70
CA LYS A 111 -21.06 65.36 70.87
C LYS A 111 -21.73 64.94 72.19
N ARG A 112 -23.08 64.95 72.25
CA ARG A 112 -23.86 64.43 73.38
C ARG A 112 -23.96 62.90 73.43
N ASN A 113 -23.65 62.21 72.34
CA ASN A 113 -23.79 60.76 72.21
C ASN A 113 -22.58 60.10 71.51
N LEU A 114 -21.38 60.43 71.98
CA LEU A 114 -20.12 59.85 71.49
C LEU A 114 -20.09 58.31 71.65
N ALA A 115 -20.91 57.74 72.54
CA ALA A 115 -21.03 56.29 72.71
C ALA A 115 -21.46 55.54 71.43
N ARG A 116 -22.03 56.23 70.42
CA ARG A 116 -22.38 55.65 69.11
C ARG A 116 -21.20 55.53 68.15
N ILE A 117 -20.07 56.21 68.39
CA ILE A 117 -18.90 56.22 67.50
C ILE A 117 -18.46 54.79 67.12
N PRO A 118 -18.30 53.82 68.05
CA PRO A 118 -17.84 52.48 67.69
C PRO A 118 -18.74 51.79 66.66
N MET A 119 -20.06 51.90 66.82
CA MET A 119 -21.03 51.30 65.91
C MET A 119 -20.97 51.95 64.52
N VAL A 120 -20.94 53.28 64.49
CA VAL A 120 -21.00 54.07 63.25
C VAL A 120 -19.71 53.91 62.44
N VAL A 121 -18.56 53.94 63.11
CA VAL A 121 -17.25 53.67 62.50
C VAL A 121 -17.18 52.23 61.97
N ALA A 122 -17.53 51.23 62.79
CA ALA A 122 -17.48 49.84 62.36
C ALA A 122 -18.41 49.55 61.17
N ARG A 123 -19.59 50.18 61.13
CA ARG A 123 -20.51 50.07 59.99
C ARG A 123 -19.92 50.73 58.74
N ALA A 124 -19.43 51.96 58.86
CA ALA A 124 -18.86 52.71 57.75
C ALA A 124 -17.65 52.01 57.12
N LEU A 125 -16.78 51.42 57.95
CA LEU A 125 -15.64 50.63 57.50
C LEU A 125 -16.06 49.37 56.73
N ARG A 126 -17.05 48.61 57.25
CA ARG A 126 -17.58 47.42 56.56
C ARG A 126 -18.18 47.77 55.20
N GLU A 127 -19.04 48.78 55.14
CA GLU A 127 -19.67 49.19 53.88
C GLU A 127 -18.64 49.69 52.86
N ALA A 128 -17.58 50.37 53.30
CA ALA A 128 -16.49 50.78 52.42
C ALA A 128 -15.69 49.58 51.90
N GLU A 129 -15.38 48.61 52.76
CA GLU A 129 -14.65 47.40 52.35
C GLU A 129 -15.45 46.57 51.34
N ASP A 130 -16.75 46.35 51.58
CA ASP A 130 -17.62 45.63 50.65
C ASP A 130 -17.63 46.29 49.26
N ARG A 131 -17.69 47.63 49.20
CA ARG A 131 -17.63 48.38 47.94
C ARG A 131 -16.25 48.28 47.28
N ARG A 132 -15.15 48.34 48.06
CA ARG A 132 -13.78 48.17 47.54
C ARG A 132 -13.59 46.78 46.96
N GLN A 133 -14.05 45.74 47.65
CA GLN A 133 -13.95 44.35 47.21
C GLN A 133 -14.79 44.10 45.95
N ALA A 134 -16.04 44.56 45.90
CA ALA A 134 -16.89 44.44 44.72
C ALA A 134 -16.26 45.10 43.47
N ARG A 135 -15.67 46.29 43.62
CA ARG A 135 -14.96 46.98 42.53
C ARG A 135 -13.72 46.20 42.08
N ARG A 136 -12.91 45.69 43.01
CA ARG A 136 -11.73 44.87 42.70
C ARG A 136 -12.10 43.59 41.97
N SER A 137 -13.13 42.87 42.43
CA SER A 137 -13.62 41.65 41.76
C SER A 137 -14.16 41.95 40.36
N ALA A 138 -14.93 43.02 40.19
CA ALA A 138 -15.42 43.42 38.87
C ALA A 138 -14.29 43.84 37.91
N GLN A 139 -13.28 44.56 38.41
CA GLN A 139 -12.12 44.95 37.62
C GLN A 139 -11.27 43.73 37.24
N ALA A 140 -10.97 42.84 38.18
CA ALA A 140 -10.22 41.61 37.91
C ALA A 140 -10.94 40.72 36.87
N LEU A 141 -12.27 40.62 36.96
CA LEU A 141 -13.07 39.89 35.97
C LEU A 141 -12.96 40.54 34.58
N ARG A 142 -13.11 41.87 34.49
CA ARG A 142 -12.96 42.60 33.21
C ARG A 142 -11.56 42.47 32.63
N GLU A 143 -10.52 42.60 33.44
CA GLU A 143 -9.13 42.42 33.01
C GLU A 143 -8.87 40.99 32.52
N SER A 144 -9.42 39.99 33.21
CA SER A 144 -9.34 38.59 32.78
C SER A 144 -10.07 38.35 31.45
N GLU A 145 -11.28 38.88 31.30
CA GLU A 145 -12.05 38.76 30.05
C GLU A 145 -11.34 39.45 28.88
N GLN A 146 -10.84 40.67 29.10
CA GLN A 146 -10.07 41.40 28.09
C GLN A 146 -8.81 40.64 27.69
N ARG A 147 -8.06 40.11 28.67
CA ARG A 147 -6.86 39.31 28.41
C ARG A 147 -7.19 38.07 27.59
N PHE A 148 -8.26 37.35 27.93
CA PHE A 148 -8.72 36.19 27.15
C PHE A 148 -9.05 36.57 25.70
N ARG A 149 -9.87 37.62 25.49
CA ARG A 149 -10.23 38.09 24.14
C ARG A 149 -8.98 38.48 23.33
N SER A 150 -8.06 39.23 23.94
CA SER A 150 -6.82 39.62 23.27
C SER A 150 -5.93 38.42 22.89
N MET A 151 -5.83 37.40 23.75
CA MET A 151 -5.09 36.19 23.40
C MET A 151 -5.78 35.42 22.26
N ALA A 152 -7.10 35.27 22.33
CA ALA A 152 -7.87 34.57 21.31
C ALA A 152 -7.79 35.26 19.95
N ASP A 153 -7.94 36.59 19.90
CA ASP A 153 -7.94 37.37 18.65
C ASP A 153 -6.58 37.39 17.94
N ASN A 154 -5.47 37.29 18.69
CA ASN A 154 -4.12 37.31 18.13
C ASN A 154 -3.57 35.90 17.83
N THR A 155 -4.30 34.84 18.17
CA THR A 155 -3.89 33.46 17.84
C THR A 155 -4.08 33.20 16.33
N PRO A 156 -3.14 32.54 15.64
CA PRO A 156 -3.27 32.19 14.21
C PRO A 156 -4.24 31.00 13.98
N ALA A 157 -5.34 30.96 14.74
CA ALA A 157 -6.38 29.95 14.65
C ALA A 157 -7.75 30.60 14.82
N LEU A 158 -8.75 30.02 14.18
CA LEU A 158 -10.16 30.35 14.34
C LEU A 158 -10.66 29.71 15.63
N ILE A 159 -10.88 30.49 16.68
CA ILE A 159 -11.28 29.98 18.00
C ILE A 159 -12.76 30.26 18.21
N TRP A 160 -13.50 29.23 18.60
CA TRP A 160 -14.93 29.33 18.81
C TRP A 160 -15.37 28.46 19.99
N SER A 161 -16.48 28.83 20.62
CA SER A 161 -17.14 27.96 21.59
C SER A 161 -18.64 27.95 21.40
N SER A 162 -19.27 26.84 21.78
CA SER A 162 -20.72 26.70 21.78
C SER A 162 -21.28 26.56 23.19
N ASP A 163 -22.59 26.77 23.29
CA ASP A 163 -23.40 26.32 24.43
C ASP A 163 -23.76 24.83 24.32
N ALA A 164 -24.56 24.37 25.29
CA ALA A 164 -25.05 22.99 25.39
C ALA A 164 -26.10 22.61 24.33
N ASP A 165 -26.63 23.58 23.57
CA ASP A 165 -27.53 23.37 22.43
C ASP A 165 -26.78 23.42 21.08
N GLY A 166 -25.48 23.72 21.10
CA GLY A 166 -24.61 23.77 19.93
C GLY A 166 -24.64 25.10 19.19
N ARG A 167 -25.19 26.15 19.80
CA ARG A 167 -25.14 27.53 19.28
C ARG A 167 -23.79 28.12 19.59
N ILE A 168 -23.20 28.82 18.63
CA ILE A 168 -21.91 29.50 18.82
C ILE A 168 -22.13 30.71 19.73
N ILE A 169 -21.43 30.76 20.86
CA ILE A 169 -21.52 31.85 21.86
C ILE A 169 -20.26 32.71 21.90
N PHE A 170 -19.21 32.30 21.20
CA PHE A 170 -17.98 33.04 21.05
C PHE A 170 -17.31 32.64 19.74
N ALA A 171 -16.83 33.62 18.99
CA ALA A 171 -15.92 33.45 17.87
C ALA A 171 -14.89 34.59 17.93
N ASN A 172 -13.60 34.28 17.81
CA ASN A 172 -12.56 35.30 17.81
C ASN A 172 -12.59 36.13 16.52
N ARG A 173 -11.92 37.28 16.53
CA ARG A 173 -11.89 38.22 15.39
C ARG A 173 -11.22 37.65 14.13
N ARG A 174 -10.47 36.55 14.27
CA ARG A 174 -9.80 35.86 13.16
C ARG A 174 -10.77 35.42 12.06
N PHE A 175 -12.02 35.05 12.40
CA PHE A 175 -13.06 34.73 11.42
C PHE A 175 -13.34 35.90 10.47
N GLU A 176 -13.33 37.12 10.99
CA GLU A 176 -13.56 38.33 10.20
C GLU A 176 -12.33 38.68 9.38
N THR A 177 -11.14 38.72 10.00
CA THR A 177 -9.93 39.18 9.32
C THR A 177 -9.48 38.25 8.21
N GLU A 178 -9.61 36.92 8.39
CA GLU A 178 -9.11 35.94 7.43
C GLU A 178 -10.19 35.45 6.45
N PHE A 179 -11.44 35.31 6.92
CA PHE A 179 -12.53 34.71 6.14
C PHE A 179 -13.65 35.70 5.79
N GLY A 180 -13.59 36.93 6.30
CA GLY A 180 -14.60 37.97 6.03
C GLY A 180 -15.94 37.71 6.73
N ILE A 181 -15.96 36.85 7.75
CA ILE A 181 -17.17 36.50 8.50
C ILE A 181 -17.10 37.14 9.90
N PRO A 182 -17.89 38.19 10.19
CA PRO A 182 -17.92 38.81 11.51
C PRO A 182 -18.35 37.82 12.60
N PRO A 183 -17.82 37.92 13.84
CA PRO A 183 -18.24 37.06 14.95
C PRO A 183 -19.76 37.02 15.17
N ALA A 184 -20.44 38.16 15.03
CA ALA A 184 -21.90 38.23 15.16
C ALA A 184 -22.64 37.34 14.13
N ARG A 185 -22.08 37.17 12.93
CA ARG A 185 -22.65 36.26 11.92
C ARG A 185 -22.39 34.80 12.28
N MET A 186 -21.21 34.48 12.80
CA MET A 186 -20.92 33.15 13.34
C MET A 186 -21.83 32.80 14.52
N GLU A 187 -22.16 33.75 15.39
CA GLU A 187 -23.09 33.53 16.51
C GLU A 187 -24.54 33.30 16.02
N ALA A 188 -24.96 33.98 14.95
CA ALA A 188 -26.30 33.86 14.39
C ALA A 188 -26.51 32.60 13.52
N GLU A 189 -25.56 32.31 12.62
CA GLU A 189 -25.67 31.26 11.59
C GLU A 189 -24.82 30.01 11.92
N GLY A 190 -23.88 30.11 12.86
CA GLY A 190 -22.92 29.06 13.16
C GLY A 190 -22.01 28.74 11.98
N TRP A 191 -21.60 27.48 11.90
CA TRP A 191 -20.75 26.97 10.81
C TRP A 191 -21.37 27.04 9.41
N ALA A 192 -22.70 27.24 9.31
CA ALA A 192 -23.36 27.43 8.01
C ALA A 192 -22.87 28.71 7.30
N ALA A 193 -22.36 29.70 8.04
CA ALA A 193 -21.83 30.94 7.48
C ALA A 193 -20.52 30.76 6.69
N LEU A 194 -19.82 29.63 6.89
CA LEU A 194 -18.45 29.42 6.41
C LEU A 194 -18.28 28.17 5.54
N ILE A 195 -19.08 27.13 5.76
CA ILE A 195 -18.99 25.86 5.03
C ILE A 195 -19.57 26.00 3.61
N HIS A 196 -18.95 25.34 2.64
CA HIS A 196 -19.43 25.32 1.26
C HIS A 196 -20.81 24.64 1.17
N GLU A 197 -21.71 25.18 0.34
CA GLU A 197 -23.10 24.73 0.20
C GLU A 197 -23.22 23.23 -0.10
N ASP A 198 -22.41 22.73 -1.04
CA ASP A 198 -22.35 21.31 -1.39
C ASP A 198 -21.95 20.38 -0.22
N ASP A 199 -21.15 20.88 0.73
CA ASP A 199 -20.60 20.07 1.82
C ASP A 199 -21.44 20.16 3.10
N TRP A 200 -22.25 21.23 3.24
CA TRP A 200 -23.02 21.50 4.44
C TRP A 200 -24.04 20.40 4.82
N PRO A 201 -24.82 19.80 3.90
CA PRO A 201 -25.76 18.73 4.25
C PRO A 201 -25.06 17.55 4.94
N THR A 202 -23.94 17.09 4.39
CA THR A 202 -23.16 15.97 4.92
C THR A 202 -22.48 16.33 6.23
N LEU A 203 -21.79 17.47 6.28
CA LEU A 203 -21.06 17.92 7.48
C LEU A 203 -22.00 18.25 8.65
N SER A 204 -23.19 18.80 8.38
CA SER A 204 -24.15 19.13 9.43
C SER A 204 -24.72 17.87 10.11
N ALA A 205 -24.90 16.77 9.37
CA ALA A 205 -25.32 15.49 9.93
C ALA A 205 -24.23 14.87 10.81
N VAL A 206 -22.99 14.83 10.32
CA VAL A 206 -21.82 14.35 11.08
C VAL A 206 -21.63 15.18 12.35
N ARG A 207 -21.66 16.52 12.23
CA ARG A 207 -21.51 17.42 13.39
C ARG A 207 -22.61 17.21 14.42
N ARG A 208 -23.86 16.99 13.99
CA ARG A 208 -24.98 16.71 14.90
C ARG A 208 -24.77 15.39 15.64
N ALA A 209 -24.31 14.33 14.96
CA ALA A 209 -24.02 13.05 15.59
C ALA A 209 -22.90 13.17 16.63
N LEU A 210 -21.81 13.86 16.29
CA LEU A 210 -20.68 14.10 17.20
C LEU A 210 -21.09 14.94 18.41
N PHE A 211 -21.96 15.94 18.19
CA PHE A 211 -22.51 16.76 19.25
C PHE A 211 -23.35 15.96 20.23
N VAL A 212 -24.28 15.13 19.73
CA VAL A 212 -25.10 14.23 20.56
C VAL A 212 -24.24 13.21 21.31
N GLY A 213 -23.24 12.66 20.63
CA GLY A 213 -22.27 11.72 21.22
C GLY A 213 -21.27 12.37 22.18
N ARG A 214 -21.22 13.71 22.25
CA ARG A 214 -20.23 14.49 23.01
C ARG A 214 -18.79 14.07 22.67
N THR A 215 -18.56 13.66 21.43
CA THR A 215 -17.27 13.18 20.94
C THR A 215 -16.46 14.33 20.35
N PRO A 216 -15.13 14.36 20.58
CA PRO A 216 -14.25 15.31 19.90
C PRO A 216 -14.38 15.21 18.38
N PHE A 217 -14.21 16.34 17.69
CA PHE A 217 -14.11 16.39 16.23
C PHE A 217 -12.67 16.66 15.84
N LEU A 218 -12.15 15.91 14.89
CA LEU A 218 -10.85 16.16 14.25
C LEU A 218 -10.95 15.79 12.78
N ASP A 219 -11.08 16.78 11.90
CA ASP A 219 -11.16 16.54 10.46
C ASP A 219 -10.76 17.78 9.64
N ASP A 220 -10.50 17.56 8.35
CA ASP A 220 -10.25 18.62 7.38
C ASP A 220 -11.55 19.01 6.68
N MET A 221 -11.87 20.30 6.73
CA MET A 221 -13.11 20.85 6.20
C MET A 221 -12.82 21.87 5.11
N ARG A 222 -13.50 21.70 3.98
CA ARG A 222 -13.51 22.70 2.92
C ARG A 222 -14.46 23.82 3.29
N VAL A 223 -13.99 25.05 3.19
CA VAL A 223 -14.74 26.27 3.51
C VAL A 223 -14.64 27.28 2.39
N ARG A 224 -15.55 28.25 2.40
CA ARG A 224 -15.57 29.35 1.45
C ARG A 224 -15.42 30.67 2.19
N LYS A 225 -14.45 31.49 1.79
CA LYS A 225 -14.34 32.88 2.25
C LYS A 225 -15.53 33.69 1.72
N ALA A 226 -15.81 34.84 2.35
CA ALA A 226 -16.81 35.79 1.85
C ALA A 226 -16.53 36.26 0.41
N THR A 227 -15.27 36.23 -0.03
CA THR A 227 -14.82 36.55 -1.40
C THR A 227 -15.15 35.46 -2.44
N GLY A 228 -15.62 34.28 -2.00
CA GLY A 228 -15.89 33.12 -2.86
C GLY A 228 -14.73 32.12 -2.95
N GLU A 229 -13.54 32.48 -2.46
CA GLU A 229 -12.35 31.64 -2.47
C GLU A 229 -12.52 30.40 -1.57
N VAL A 230 -12.11 29.24 -2.09
CA VAL A 230 -12.16 27.97 -1.36
C VAL A 230 -10.88 27.80 -0.53
N ARG A 231 -11.04 27.45 0.73
CA ARG A 231 -9.96 27.16 1.69
C ARG A 231 -10.19 25.82 2.37
N TRP A 232 -9.14 25.29 2.97
CA TRP A 232 -9.17 24.08 3.78
C TRP A 232 -8.78 24.40 5.21
N LEU A 233 -9.62 23.99 6.15
CA LEU A 233 -9.38 24.13 7.57
C LEU A 233 -9.15 22.76 8.18
N ARG A 234 -8.10 22.60 8.99
CA ARG A 234 -8.04 21.52 9.98
C ARG A 234 -8.79 21.98 11.21
N CYS A 235 -9.91 21.33 11.50
CA CYS A 235 -10.81 21.66 12.59
C CYS A 235 -10.66 20.66 13.72
N GLU A 236 -10.50 21.17 14.94
CA GLU A 236 -10.47 20.37 16.16
C GLU A 236 -11.48 20.93 17.16
N SER A 237 -12.24 20.06 17.84
CA SER A 237 -13.13 20.46 18.92
C SER A 237 -13.24 19.43 20.02
N SER A 238 -13.45 19.91 21.25
CA SER A 238 -13.61 19.09 22.45
C SER A 238 -14.83 19.54 23.27
N PRO A 239 -15.52 18.61 23.93
CA PRO A 239 -16.62 18.94 24.83
C PRO A 239 -16.09 19.59 26.11
N ARG A 240 -16.85 20.55 26.64
CA ARG A 240 -16.58 21.22 27.92
C ARG A 240 -17.62 20.82 28.96
N PHE A 241 -17.16 20.69 30.20
CA PHE A 241 -18.00 20.37 31.35
C PHE A 241 -17.71 21.33 32.51
N ASP A 242 -18.69 21.54 33.38
CA ASP A 242 -18.46 22.22 34.66
C ASP A 242 -17.88 21.25 35.71
N ASP A 243 -17.60 21.77 36.91
CA ASP A 243 -17.06 20.99 38.04
C ASP A 243 -18.00 19.86 38.51
N ALA A 244 -19.29 19.94 38.16
CA ALA A 244 -20.29 18.92 38.46
C ALA A 244 -20.46 17.87 37.35
N GLY A 245 -19.73 18.00 36.23
CA GLY A 245 -19.83 17.11 35.07
C GLY A 245 -21.00 17.44 34.13
N THR A 246 -21.64 18.60 34.29
CA THR A 246 -22.68 19.08 33.38
C THR A 246 -22.05 19.55 32.08
N PHE A 247 -22.62 19.11 30.95
CA PHE A 247 -22.14 19.51 29.63
C PHE A 247 -22.46 20.99 29.35
N LEU A 248 -21.42 21.77 29.02
CA LEU A 248 -21.51 23.22 28.77
C LEU A 248 -21.48 23.58 27.27
N GLY A 249 -21.23 22.61 26.39
CA GLY A 249 -21.01 22.84 24.96
C GLY A 249 -19.60 22.45 24.51
N PHE A 250 -19.19 22.90 23.33
CA PHE A 250 -17.88 22.60 22.75
C PHE A 250 -16.95 23.82 22.76
N LEU A 251 -15.64 23.56 22.76
CA LEU A 251 -14.60 24.52 22.42
C LEU A 251 -13.81 23.92 21.26
N GLY A 252 -13.56 24.73 20.25
CA GLY A 252 -12.75 24.28 19.12
C GLY A 252 -11.85 25.36 18.56
N CYS A 253 -10.89 24.89 17.78
CA CYS A 253 -10.03 25.71 16.98
C CYS A 253 -10.02 25.19 15.53
N ALA A 254 -9.75 26.06 14.58
CA ALA A 254 -9.49 25.65 13.21
C ALA A 254 -8.33 26.43 12.61
N ILE A 255 -7.45 25.75 11.89
CA ILE A 255 -6.25 26.35 11.27
C ILE A 255 -6.37 26.17 9.76
N ASP A 256 -6.05 27.24 9.01
CA ASP A 256 -6.00 27.17 7.55
C ASP A 256 -4.79 26.32 7.11
N ILE A 257 -5.07 25.22 6.42
CA ILE A 257 -4.08 24.29 5.87
C ILE A 257 -4.06 24.30 4.34
N THR A 258 -4.66 25.31 3.70
CA THR A 258 -4.83 25.36 2.24
C THR A 258 -3.49 25.28 1.53
N GLU A 259 -2.51 26.08 1.93
CA GLU A 259 -1.18 26.09 1.30
C GLU A 259 -0.48 24.74 1.45
N THR A 260 -0.51 24.16 2.67
CA THR A 260 0.06 22.85 2.94
C THR A 260 -0.61 21.75 2.12
N LYS A 261 -1.94 21.80 1.99
CA LYS A 261 -2.70 20.83 1.20
C LYS A 261 -2.39 20.93 -0.29
N LEU A 262 -2.40 22.14 -0.86
CA LEU A 262 -2.07 22.37 -2.27
C LEU A 262 -0.62 21.96 -2.58
N ALA A 263 0.33 22.26 -1.71
CA ALA A 263 1.74 21.86 -1.88
C ALA A 263 1.90 20.34 -1.86
N ARG A 264 1.22 19.65 -0.94
CA ARG A 264 1.22 18.18 -0.88
C ARG A 264 0.60 17.57 -2.14
N ASP A 265 -0.58 18.04 -2.53
CA ASP A 265 -1.30 17.50 -3.69
C ASP A 265 -0.50 17.73 -5.00
N ALA A 266 0.22 18.86 -5.11
CA ALA A 266 1.14 19.13 -6.22
C ALA A 266 2.35 18.20 -6.23
N LEU A 267 2.97 17.93 -5.06
CA LEU A 267 4.07 16.99 -4.93
C LEU A 267 3.64 15.56 -5.28
N GLU A 268 2.47 15.13 -4.82
CA GLU A 268 1.92 13.81 -5.17
C GLU A 268 1.73 13.66 -6.69
N ALA A 269 1.21 14.69 -7.36
CA ALA A 269 1.08 14.70 -8.81
C ALA A 269 2.45 14.63 -9.52
N GLU A 270 3.46 15.35 -9.02
CA GLU A 270 4.83 15.29 -9.55
C GLU A 270 5.46 13.91 -9.38
N VAL A 271 5.31 13.28 -8.21
CA VAL A 271 5.80 11.93 -7.94
C VAL A 271 5.16 10.92 -8.88
N VAL A 272 3.83 10.99 -9.09
CA VAL A 272 3.13 10.10 -10.03
C VAL A 272 3.67 10.28 -11.45
N ALA A 273 3.78 11.52 -11.92
CA ALA A 273 4.32 11.81 -13.25
C ALA A 273 5.76 11.31 -13.43
N ARG A 274 6.61 11.52 -12.41
CA ARG A 274 8.01 11.08 -12.43
C ARG A 274 8.14 9.56 -12.41
N THR A 275 7.27 8.88 -11.65
CA THR A 275 7.27 7.41 -11.57
C THR A 275 6.91 6.80 -12.92
N GLU A 276 5.92 7.35 -13.62
CA GLU A 276 5.56 6.88 -14.95
C GLU A 276 6.67 7.15 -15.98
N GLU A 277 7.32 8.32 -15.91
CA GLU A 277 8.48 8.63 -16.76
C GLU A 277 9.63 7.62 -16.56
N LEU A 278 9.94 7.28 -15.29
CA LEU A 278 10.97 6.29 -14.96
C LEU A 278 10.60 4.91 -15.52
N ARG A 279 9.33 4.49 -15.36
CA ARG A 279 8.83 3.21 -15.88
C ARG A 279 8.99 3.09 -17.39
N VAL A 280 8.68 4.17 -18.13
CA VAL A 280 8.85 4.22 -19.59
C VAL A 280 10.33 4.13 -19.98
N LYS A 281 11.22 4.83 -19.28
CA LYS A 281 12.67 4.78 -19.53
C LYS A 281 13.28 3.42 -19.22
N GLU A 282 12.86 2.78 -18.14
CA GLU A 282 13.31 1.44 -17.75
C GLU A 282 12.92 0.39 -18.80
N GLU A 283 11.68 0.43 -19.30
CA GLU A 283 11.24 -0.49 -20.35
C GLU A 283 12.00 -0.25 -21.67
N ALA A 284 12.29 1.01 -22.01
CA ALA A 284 13.12 1.34 -23.17
C ALA A 284 14.56 0.82 -23.03
N LEU A 285 15.17 0.97 -21.85
CA LEU A 285 16.49 0.39 -21.56
C LEU A 285 16.49 -1.13 -21.65
N ARG A 286 15.46 -1.78 -21.09
CA ARG A 286 15.27 -3.23 -21.16
C ARG A 286 15.15 -3.72 -22.62
N GLN A 287 14.43 -2.97 -23.46
CA GLN A 287 14.36 -3.24 -24.90
C GLN A 287 15.71 -3.04 -25.59
N SER A 288 16.47 -1.99 -25.24
CA SER A 288 17.78 -1.74 -25.84
C SER A 288 18.78 -2.85 -25.50
N HIS A 289 18.84 -3.30 -24.24
CA HIS A 289 19.68 -4.44 -23.85
C HIS A 289 19.25 -5.73 -24.56
N LYS A 290 17.94 -5.96 -24.74
CA LYS A 290 17.45 -7.09 -25.53
C LYS A 290 17.93 -7.00 -26.99
N MET A 291 17.89 -5.81 -27.59
CA MET A 291 18.33 -5.59 -28.96
C MET A 291 19.84 -5.80 -29.14
N GLU A 292 20.64 -5.33 -28.18
CA GLU A 292 22.10 -5.55 -28.17
C GLU A 292 22.46 -7.04 -28.04
N ALA A 293 21.77 -7.77 -27.15
CA ALA A 293 21.93 -9.21 -27.01
C ALA A 293 21.51 -9.96 -28.29
N ILE A 294 20.40 -9.58 -28.94
CA ILE A 294 19.99 -10.13 -30.25
C ILE A 294 21.07 -9.86 -31.31
N GLY A 295 21.69 -8.68 -31.31
CA GLY A 295 22.76 -8.33 -32.24
C GLY A 295 23.98 -9.27 -32.16
N GLN A 296 24.45 -9.57 -30.94
CA GLN A 296 25.55 -10.52 -30.73
C GLN A 296 25.15 -11.97 -31.05
N LEU A 297 23.92 -12.36 -30.73
CA LEU A 297 23.40 -13.70 -30.99
C LEU A 297 23.20 -13.97 -32.49
N THR A 298 22.78 -12.98 -33.28
CA THR A 298 22.45 -13.17 -34.71
C THR A 298 23.65 -13.69 -35.51
N GLY A 299 24.87 -13.21 -35.22
CA GLY A 299 26.10 -13.67 -35.89
C GLY A 299 26.48 -15.11 -35.55
N GLY A 300 26.44 -15.49 -34.27
CA GLY A 300 26.76 -16.85 -33.82
C GLY A 300 25.69 -17.88 -34.23
N ILE A 301 24.42 -17.49 -34.18
CA ILE A 301 23.28 -18.34 -34.52
C ILE A 301 23.23 -18.63 -36.02
N ALA A 302 23.46 -17.61 -36.87
CA ALA A 302 23.49 -17.83 -38.33
C ALA A 302 24.61 -18.81 -38.72
N HIS A 303 25.77 -18.72 -38.07
CA HIS A 303 26.86 -19.65 -38.26
C HIS A 303 26.49 -21.08 -37.87
N ASP A 304 25.88 -21.28 -36.70
CA ASP A 304 25.47 -22.60 -36.24
C ASP A 304 24.35 -23.21 -37.09
N PHE A 305 23.39 -22.39 -37.54
CA PHE A 305 22.32 -22.82 -38.43
C PHE A 305 22.88 -23.28 -39.79
N ASN A 306 23.81 -22.51 -40.36
CA ASN A 306 24.49 -22.87 -41.61
C ASN A 306 25.30 -24.17 -41.47
N ASN A 307 25.93 -24.42 -40.32
CA ASN A 307 26.65 -25.66 -40.06
C ASN A 307 25.72 -26.88 -40.00
N MET A 308 24.54 -26.74 -39.39
CA MET A 308 23.54 -27.81 -39.37
C MET A 308 22.97 -28.09 -40.76
N LEU A 309 22.67 -27.04 -41.53
CA LEU A 309 22.21 -27.17 -42.91
C LEU A 309 23.27 -27.83 -43.81
N ALA A 310 24.53 -27.42 -43.70
CA ALA A 310 25.62 -28.05 -44.44
C ALA A 310 25.76 -29.55 -44.13
N GLY A 311 25.56 -29.94 -42.86
CA GLY A 311 25.53 -31.35 -42.45
C GLY A 311 24.38 -32.15 -43.06
N ILE A 312 23.18 -31.57 -43.08
CA ILE A 312 21.98 -32.20 -43.67
C ILE A 312 22.16 -32.37 -45.18
N VAL A 313 22.49 -31.27 -45.88
CA VAL A 313 22.64 -31.26 -47.34
C VAL A 313 23.77 -32.17 -47.77
N GLY A 314 24.93 -32.12 -47.11
CA GLY A 314 26.08 -32.96 -47.43
C GLY A 314 25.80 -34.45 -47.23
N ALA A 315 25.08 -34.83 -46.18
CA ALA A 315 24.67 -36.22 -45.96
C ALA A 315 23.62 -36.67 -46.99
N ALA A 316 22.67 -35.81 -47.37
CA ALA A 316 21.67 -36.11 -48.40
C ALA A 316 22.30 -36.32 -49.78
N ASP A 317 23.27 -35.48 -50.17
CA ASP A 317 24.04 -35.63 -51.42
C ASP A 317 24.80 -36.96 -51.46
N LEU A 318 25.36 -37.39 -50.33
CA LEU A 318 26.05 -38.67 -50.21
C LEU A 318 25.09 -39.85 -50.31
N ILE A 319 23.88 -39.75 -49.74
CA ILE A 319 22.83 -40.76 -49.91
C ILE A 319 22.44 -40.86 -51.38
N GLN A 320 22.12 -39.75 -52.05
CA GLN A 320 21.75 -39.76 -53.46
C GLN A 320 22.84 -40.38 -54.35
N LYS A 321 24.12 -40.06 -54.08
CA LYS A 321 25.24 -40.68 -54.78
C LYS A 321 25.31 -42.19 -54.54
N ARG A 322 25.14 -42.64 -53.30
CA ARG A 322 25.21 -44.07 -52.93
C ARG A 322 24.06 -44.89 -53.49
N VAL A 323 22.85 -44.31 -53.54
CA VAL A 323 21.68 -44.93 -54.19
C VAL A 323 21.91 -45.09 -55.69
N ARG A 324 22.44 -44.07 -56.38
CA ARG A 324 22.82 -44.18 -57.80
C ARG A 324 23.89 -45.25 -58.06
N ASP A 325 24.82 -45.40 -57.13
CA ASP A 325 25.87 -46.43 -57.18
C ASP A 325 25.39 -47.82 -56.72
N ALA A 326 24.11 -48.00 -56.38
CA ALA A 326 23.53 -49.22 -55.82
C ALA A 326 24.24 -49.75 -54.53
N ARG A 327 24.74 -48.83 -53.68
CA ARG A 327 25.43 -49.15 -52.43
C ARG A 327 24.60 -48.75 -51.21
N PHE A 328 24.00 -49.72 -50.52
CA PHE A 328 23.05 -49.47 -49.44
C PHE A 328 23.65 -49.54 -48.02
N ASP A 329 24.79 -50.21 -47.84
CA ASP A 329 25.39 -50.56 -46.53
C ASP A 329 25.74 -49.37 -45.62
N SER A 330 25.81 -48.16 -46.18
CA SER A 330 26.24 -46.94 -45.47
C SER A 330 25.18 -45.84 -45.42
N ILE A 331 23.98 -46.09 -45.96
CA ILE A 331 22.90 -45.09 -46.01
C ILE A 331 22.43 -44.76 -44.59
N GLY A 332 22.26 -45.78 -43.72
CA GLY A 332 21.80 -45.60 -42.34
C GLY A 332 22.62 -44.55 -41.57
N ARG A 333 23.96 -44.61 -41.66
CA ARG A 333 24.83 -43.61 -41.02
C ARG A 333 24.60 -42.17 -41.51
N TYR A 334 24.31 -41.98 -42.79
CA TYR A 334 24.03 -40.65 -43.32
C TYR A 334 22.64 -40.17 -42.93
N VAL A 335 21.65 -41.07 -42.84
CA VAL A 335 20.32 -40.78 -42.30
C VAL A 335 20.41 -40.36 -40.83
N ASP A 336 21.19 -41.09 -40.00
CA ASP A 336 21.43 -40.72 -38.60
C ASP A 336 22.06 -39.33 -38.46
N ASN A 337 22.98 -38.97 -39.36
CA ASN A 337 23.60 -37.64 -39.39
C ASN A 337 22.61 -36.53 -39.75
N ILE A 338 21.69 -36.80 -40.69
CA ILE A 338 20.61 -35.87 -41.06
C ILE A 338 19.67 -35.68 -39.86
N LEU A 339 19.18 -36.77 -39.27
CA LEU A 339 18.28 -36.73 -38.12
C LEU A 339 18.91 -36.01 -36.92
N SER A 340 20.16 -36.31 -36.61
CA SER A 340 20.91 -35.63 -35.55
C SER A 340 21.07 -34.12 -35.81
N SER A 341 21.31 -33.72 -37.06
CA SER A 341 21.45 -32.31 -37.44
C SER A 341 20.10 -31.57 -37.43
N ALA A 342 19.02 -32.23 -37.86
CA ALA A 342 17.67 -31.70 -37.80
C ALA A 342 17.18 -31.51 -36.35
N HIS A 343 17.42 -32.48 -35.47
CA HIS A 343 17.12 -32.34 -34.04
C HIS A 343 17.90 -31.19 -33.38
N ARG A 344 19.18 -31.01 -33.72
CA ARG A 344 19.96 -29.85 -33.26
C ARG A 344 19.38 -28.52 -33.75
N ALA A 345 18.96 -28.46 -35.02
CA ALA A 345 18.34 -27.27 -35.59
C ALA A 345 17.02 -26.93 -34.89
N ALA A 346 16.18 -27.94 -34.63
CA ALA A 346 14.95 -27.80 -33.86
C ALA A 346 15.20 -27.32 -32.41
N GLY A 347 16.25 -27.83 -31.76
CA GLY A 347 16.66 -27.36 -30.43
C GLY A 347 17.11 -25.89 -30.41
N LEU A 348 17.81 -25.44 -31.45
CA LEU A 348 18.28 -24.05 -31.58
C LEU A 348 17.11 -23.09 -31.85
N THR A 349 16.19 -23.44 -32.75
CA THR A 349 14.97 -22.65 -33.02
C THR A 349 14.10 -22.55 -31.77
N HIS A 350 14.01 -23.62 -30.98
CA HIS A 350 13.27 -23.60 -29.72
C HIS A 350 13.87 -22.59 -28.73
N ARG A 351 15.20 -22.57 -28.56
CA ARG A 351 15.91 -21.62 -27.68
C ARG A 351 15.75 -20.16 -28.16
N LEU A 352 15.80 -19.94 -29.47
CA LEU A 352 15.55 -18.63 -30.09
C LEU A 352 14.14 -18.11 -29.83
N LEU A 353 13.13 -18.97 -30.02
CA LEU A 353 11.72 -18.62 -29.81
C LEU A 353 11.39 -18.39 -28.33
N ALA A 354 11.98 -19.20 -27.44
CA ALA A 354 11.88 -19.02 -25.98
C ALA A 354 12.51 -17.69 -25.51
N PHE A 355 13.60 -17.25 -26.15
CA PHE A 355 14.21 -15.94 -25.88
C PHE A 355 13.43 -14.77 -26.51
N ALA A 356 12.83 -14.98 -27.69
CA ALA A 356 12.10 -13.95 -28.42
C ALA A 356 10.73 -13.63 -27.79
N ARG A 357 10.00 -14.62 -27.27
CA ARG A 357 8.62 -14.48 -26.75
C ARG A 357 8.55 -14.64 -25.23
N ARG A 358 7.58 -13.94 -24.61
CA ARG A 358 7.06 -14.30 -23.27
C ARG A 358 6.30 -15.62 -23.42
N GLN A 359 6.96 -16.75 -23.25
CA GLN A 359 6.32 -18.06 -23.29
C GLN A 359 5.43 -18.20 -22.04
N THR A 360 4.11 -18.33 -22.23
CA THR A 360 3.17 -18.66 -21.15
C THR A 360 3.30 -20.14 -20.81
N LEU A 361 3.64 -20.48 -19.56
CA LEU A 361 3.74 -21.87 -19.08
C LEU A 361 2.37 -22.56 -19.08
N ASP A 362 2.32 -23.83 -19.48
CA ASP A 362 1.13 -24.69 -19.39
C ASP A 362 1.13 -25.44 -18.05
N LEU A 363 0.82 -24.73 -16.97
CA LEU A 363 0.85 -25.27 -15.60
C LEU A 363 -0.29 -26.27 -15.36
N LYS A 364 0.06 -27.55 -15.17
CA LYS A 364 -0.87 -28.65 -14.89
C LYS A 364 -0.35 -29.54 -13.75
N PRO A 365 -1.23 -30.26 -13.05
CA PRO A 365 -0.80 -31.36 -12.19
C PRO A 365 -0.05 -32.40 -13.01
N ALA A 366 1.18 -32.72 -12.62
CA ALA A 366 2.02 -33.71 -13.27
C ALA A 366 2.62 -34.68 -12.26
N ASP A 367 2.77 -35.93 -12.67
CA ASP A 367 3.53 -36.95 -11.94
C ASP A 367 5.02 -36.81 -12.28
N ILE A 368 5.77 -36.25 -11.33
CA ILE A 368 7.21 -36.00 -11.50
C ILE A 368 8.00 -37.30 -11.68
N ASN A 369 7.60 -38.40 -11.02
CA ASN A 369 8.28 -39.67 -11.19
C ASN A 369 8.08 -40.23 -12.60
N GLN A 370 6.87 -40.08 -13.15
CA GLN A 370 6.59 -40.50 -14.52
C GLN A 370 7.41 -39.69 -15.53
N LEU A 371 7.51 -38.36 -15.36
CA LEU A 371 8.32 -37.50 -16.22
C LEU A 371 9.83 -37.78 -16.13
N VAL A 372 10.36 -38.09 -14.94
CA VAL A 372 11.77 -38.49 -14.83
C VAL A 372 12.00 -39.87 -15.45
N SER A 373 11.05 -40.79 -15.30
CA SER A 373 11.14 -42.14 -15.86
C SER A 373 11.06 -42.16 -17.38
N SER A 374 10.21 -41.32 -17.99
CA SER A 374 10.10 -41.20 -19.46
C SER A 374 11.42 -40.76 -20.12
N LEU A 375 12.28 -40.07 -19.36
CA LEU A 375 13.57 -39.58 -19.83
C LEU A 375 14.72 -40.60 -19.69
N ASP A 376 14.54 -41.75 -19.04
CA ASP A 376 15.66 -42.67 -18.74
C ASP A 376 16.44 -43.08 -20.01
N ASP A 377 15.73 -43.53 -21.06
CA ASP A 377 16.35 -43.93 -22.32
C ASP A 377 17.08 -42.76 -23.02
N LEU A 378 16.47 -41.57 -23.01
CA LEU A 378 17.05 -40.37 -23.61
C LEU A 378 18.30 -39.92 -22.84
N LEU A 379 18.26 -39.96 -21.51
CA LEU A 379 19.37 -39.60 -20.63
C LEU A 379 20.54 -40.56 -20.82
N ARG A 380 20.28 -41.88 -20.85
CA ARG A 380 21.32 -42.90 -21.11
C ARG A 380 22.02 -42.67 -22.45
N ARG A 381 21.27 -42.34 -23.51
CA ARG A 381 21.85 -41.99 -24.83
C ARG A 381 22.65 -40.69 -24.79
N THR A 382 22.20 -39.69 -24.04
CA THR A 382 22.82 -38.36 -23.99
C THR A 382 24.11 -38.32 -23.18
N LEU A 383 24.17 -39.10 -22.09
CA LEU A 383 25.33 -39.20 -21.20
C LEU A 383 26.44 -40.10 -21.76
N GLY A 384 26.09 -41.12 -22.56
CA GLY A 384 27.04 -42.06 -23.16
C GLY A 384 27.57 -43.11 -22.17
N GLN A 385 28.51 -43.96 -22.62
CA GLN A 385 28.97 -45.12 -21.83
C GLN A 385 29.91 -44.78 -20.66
N GLY A 386 30.38 -43.53 -20.56
CA GLY A 386 31.34 -43.11 -19.52
C GLY A 386 30.72 -42.64 -18.21
N ILE A 387 29.40 -42.48 -18.14
CA ILE A 387 28.70 -41.93 -16.97
C ILE A 387 27.65 -42.93 -16.49
N ASP A 388 27.75 -43.30 -15.21
CA ASP A 388 26.79 -44.15 -14.51
C ASP A 388 25.53 -43.33 -14.14
N LEU A 389 24.37 -43.66 -14.70
CA LEU A 389 23.10 -43.00 -14.42
C LEU A 389 22.32 -43.77 -13.36
N GLN A 390 22.10 -43.14 -12.21
CA GLN A 390 21.32 -43.68 -11.10
C GLN A 390 20.05 -42.84 -10.88
N ILE A 391 18.88 -43.42 -11.17
CA ILE A 391 17.58 -42.80 -10.91
C ILE A 391 16.96 -43.45 -9.67
N SER A 392 16.70 -42.66 -8.63
CA SER A 392 16.14 -43.12 -7.36
C SER A 392 14.90 -42.31 -7.01
N LEU A 393 13.73 -42.82 -7.40
CA LEU A 393 12.44 -42.16 -7.24
C LEU A 393 11.74 -42.61 -5.95
N ALA A 394 11.26 -41.66 -5.13
CA ALA A 394 10.47 -42.01 -3.95
C ALA A 394 9.08 -42.56 -4.37
N PRO A 395 8.57 -43.63 -3.72
CA PRO A 395 7.38 -44.35 -4.21
C PRO A 395 6.04 -43.59 -4.07
N GLU A 396 5.98 -42.51 -3.29
CA GLU A 396 4.74 -41.75 -3.00
C GLU A 396 4.94 -40.23 -3.17
N VAL A 397 5.55 -39.81 -4.29
CA VAL A 397 5.70 -38.38 -4.60
C VAL A 397 4.34 -37.76 -4.90
N TRP A 398 4.09 -36.56 -4.38
CA TRP A 398 2.84 -35.85 -4.64
C TRP A 398 2.75 -35.41 -6.10
N PRO A 399 1.54 -35.23 -6.67
CA PRO A 399 1.39 -34.51 -7.93
C PRO A 399 1.89 -33.06 -7.74
N ALA A 400 2.67 -32.56 -8.69
CA ALA A 400 3.19 -31.19 -8.64
C ALA A 400 2.54 -30.34 -9.74
N ILE A 401 2.28 -29.07 -9.45
CA ILE A 401 1.88 -28.10 -10.48
C ILE A 401 3.13 -27.70 -11.25
N THR A 402 3.21 -28.03 -12.53
CA THR A 402 4.34 -27.66 -13.41
C THR A 402 3.94 -27.71 -14.88
N ASP A 403 4.79 -27.17 -15.75
CA ASP A 403 4.78 -27.47 -17.19
C ASP A 403 5.69 -28.68 -17.43
N ALA A 404 5.13 -29.78 -17.94
CA ALA A 404 5.85 -31.04 -18.14
C ALA A 404 7.03 -30.90 -19.11
N ASN A 405 6.84 -30.17 -20.22
CA ASN A 405 7.88 -30.01 -21.24
C ASN A 405 9.05 -29.17 -20.72
N GLN A 406 8.75 -28.10 -19.98
CA GLN A 406 9.80 -27.27 -19.36
C GLN A 406 10.54 -28.02 -18.25
N PHE A 407 9.84 -28.86 -17.49
CA PHE A 407 10.45 -29.72 -16.49
C PHE A 407 11.41 -30.74 -17.13
N GLU A 408 10.97 -31.50 -18.14
CA GLU A 408 11.80 -32.46 -18.88
C GLU A 408 13.03 -31.77 -19.51
N SER A 409 12.83 -30.60 -20.12
CA SER A 409 13.90 -29.75 -20.66
C SER A 409 14.89 -29.31 -19.59
N ALA A 410 14.41 -28.94 -18.38
CA ALA A 410 15.27 -28.60 -17.26
C ALA A 410 16.16 -29.79 -16.85
N ILE A 411 15.57 -30.99 -16.68
CA ILE A 411 16.32 -32.21 -16.34
C ILE A 411 17.36 -32.55 -17.41
N LEU A 412 17.01 -32.46 -18.69
CA LEU A 412 17.95 -32.69 -19.80
C LEU A 412 19.10 -31.68 -19.81
N ASN A 413 18.81 -30.40 -19.60
CA ASN A 413 19.84 -29.36 -19.51
C ASN A 413 20.80 -29.61 -18.34
N LEU A 414 20.29 -30.04 -17.19
CA LEU A 414 21.10 -30.42 -16.04
C LEU A 414 21.98 -31.65 -16.36
N ALA A 415 21.42 -32.67 -17.02
CA ALA A 415 22.17 -33.86 -17.41
C ALA A 415 23.29 -33.56 -18.44
N ILE A 416 23.03 -32.66 -19.41
CA ILE A 416 24.04 -32.20 -20.37
C ILE A 416 25.15 -31.43 -19.65
N ASN A 417 24.79 -30.53 -18.73
CA ASN A 417 25.77 -29.80 -17.94
C ASN A 417 26.63 -30.73 -17.07
N ALA A 418 26.01 -31.74 -16.45
CA ALA A 418 26.69 -32.77 -15.68
C ALA A 418 27.67 -33.58 -16.54
N ARG A 419 27.25 -34.01 -17.74
CA ARG A 419 28.13 -34.71 -18.69
C ARG A 419 29.35 -33.88 -19.05
N ASP A 420 29.14 -32.62 -19.40
CA ASP A 420 30.22 -31.73 -19.80
C ASP A 420 31.19 -31.45 -18.63
N ALA A 421 30.72 -31.55 -17.38
CA ALA A 421 31.54 -31.47 -16.17
C ALA A 421 32.26 -32.80 -15.82
N MET A 422 31.85 -33.92 -16.40
CA MET A 422 32.37 -35.28 -16.15
C MET A 422 33.13 -35.83 -17.38
N THR A 423 34.12 -35.09 -17.88
CA THR A 423 34.89 -35.47 -19.08
C THR A 423 35.68 -36.78 -18.93
N ALA A 424 36.04 -37.18 -17.71
CA ALA A 424 36.72 -38.43 -17.39
C ALA A 424 35.76 -39.58 -17.02
N GLY A 425 34.44 -39.36 -17.18
CA GLY A 425 33.40 -40.23 -16.64
C GLY A 425 33.04 -39.89 -15.20
N GLY A 426 32.01 -40.54 -14.67
CA GLY A 426 31.49 -40.26 -13.33
C GLY A 426 30.12 -40.85 -13.07
N ARG A 427 29.40 -40.30 -12.09
CA ARG A 427 28.03 -40.69 -11.77
C ARG A 427 27.10 -39.49 -11.82
N LEU A 428 25.95 -39.66 -12.47
CA LEU A 428 24.81 -38.75 -12.38
C LEU A 428 23.69 -39.42 -11.59
N THR A 429 23.23 -38.78 -10.52
CA THR A 429 22.14 -39.26 -9.68
C THR A 429 20.95 -38.33 -9.80
N ILE A 430 19.76 -38.88 -10.07
CA ILE A 430 18.49 -38.13 -10.08
C ILE A 430 17.60 -38.68 -8.97
N GLN A 431 17.15 -37.82 -8.07
CA GLN A 431 16.33 -38.19 -6.91
C GLN A 431 15.07 -37.35 -6.83
N THR A 432 13.96 -37.97 -6.45
CA THR A 432 12.70 -37.30 -6.15
C THR A 432 12.29 -37.56 -4.71
N SER A 433 11.72 -36.55 -4.04
CA SER A 433 11.18 -36.68 -2.68
C SER A 433 10.13 -35.60 -2.39
N ASN A 434 9.31 -35.80 -1.37
CA ASN A 434 8.40 -34.77 -0.87
C ASN A 434 9.09 -33.98 0.25
N VAL A 435 8.95 -32.66 0.24
CA VAL A 435 9.46 -31.79 1.30
C VAL A 435 8.39 -30.78 1.72
N THR A 436 8.21 -30.61 3.02
CA THR A 436 7.40 -29.54 3.59
C THR A 436 8.34 -28.50 4.20
N ILE A 437 8.22 -27.25 3.76
CA ILE A 437 8.99 -26.11 4.25
C ILE A 437 8.13 -25.39 5.30
N GLY A 438 8.58 -25.40 6.55
CA GLY A 438 7.90 -24.74 7.67
C GLY A 438 8.36 -23.30 7.89
N GLU A 439 7.60 -22.54 8.68
CA GLU A 439 8.06 -21.22 9.18
C GLU A 439 9.29 -21.42 10.09
N GLY A 440 10.45 -20.89 9.67
CA GLY A 440 11.72 -21.03 10.38
C GLY A 440 12.67 -22.11 9.86
N ASP A 441 12.34 -22.78 8.74
CA ASP A 441 13.28 -23.66 8.04
C ASP A 441 14.46 -22.84 7.49
N GLU A 442 15.71 -23.32 7.62
CA GLU A 442 16.91 -22.64 7.10
C GLU A 442 16.87 -22.45 5.58
N ARG A 443 16.08 -23.26 4.87
CA ARG A 443 15.84 -23.14 3.43
C ARG A 443 14.77 -22.11 3.08
N ALA A 444 13.95 -21.70 4.05
CA ALA A 444 12.98 -20.64 3.86
C ALA A 444 13.72 -19.32 3.64
N SER A 445 13.43 -18.68 2.52
CA SER A 445 14.04 -17.40 2.12
C SER A 445 12.94 -16.50 1.57
N ALA A 446 13.28 -15.25 1.20
CA ALA A 446 12.36 -14.40 0.44
C ALA A 446 11.83 -15.11 -0.83
N ASP A 447 12.58 -16.10 -1.30
CA ASP A 447 12.45 -16.74 -2.59
C ASP A 447 11.83 -18.15 -2.57
N LEU A 448 11.76 -18.78 -1.39
CA LEU A 448 11.11 -20.07 -1.15
C LEU A 448 10.17 -19.92 0.04
N GLN A 449 8.87 -19.81 -0.25
CA GLN A 449 7.84 -19.61 0.76
C GLN A 449 7.53 -20.92 1.51
N PRO A 450 7.02 -20.85 2.76
CA PRO A 450 6.53 -22.04 3.46
C PRO A 450 5.43 -22.77 2.67
N GLY A 451 5.53 -24.10 2.57
CA GLY A 451 4.61 -24.89 1.75
C GLY A 451 5.05 -26.34 1.50
N ASP A 452 4.19 -27.09 0.81
CA ASP A 452 4.47 -28.46 0.37
C ASP A 452 5.03 -28.46 -1.05
N TYR A 453 6.22 -29.05 -1.21
CA TYR A 453 6.93 -29.11 -2.49
C TYR A 453 7.33 -30.54 -2.83
N VAL A 454 7.33 -30.84 -4.12
CA VAL A 454 8.02 -31.99 -4.69
C VAL A 454 9.42 -31.56 -5.08
N LEU A 455 10.41 -32.22 -4.51
CA LEU A 455 11.82 -31.94 -4.68
C LEU A 455 12.42 -32.91 -5.70
N THR A 456 13.05 -32.37 -6.75
CA THR A 456 13.85 -33.16 -7.70
C THR A 456 15.29 -32.67 -7.69
N CYS A 457 16.22 -33.52 -7.26
CA CYS A 457 17.65 -33.22 -7.21
C CYS A 457 18.41 -33.97 -8.31
N VAL A 458 19.29 -33.25 -9.00
CA VAL A 458 20.24 -33.79 -9.97
C VAL A 458 21.65 -33.55 -9.44
N THR A 459 22.37 -34.64 -9.16
CA THR A 459 23.71 -34.61 -8.56
C THR A 459 24.73 -35.28 -9.48
N ASP A 460 25.75 -34.53 -9.88
CA ASP A 460 26.91 -35.05 -10.61
C ASP A 460 28.15 -35.14 -9.72
N THR A 461 29.10 -35.99 -10.14
CA THR A 461 30.43 -36.10 -9.52
C THR A 461 31.52 -35.43 -10.37
N GLY A 462 31.16 -34.37 -11.09
CA GLY A 462 32.05 -33.66 -12.00
C GLY A 462 33.05 -32.73 -11.30
N THR A 463 33.63 -31.81 -12.07
CA THR A 463 34.66 -30.88 -11.58
C THR A 463 34.17 -29.89 -10.52
N GLY A 464 32.86 -29.67 -10.41
CA GLY A 464 32.28 -28.66 -9.50
C GLY A 464 32.65 -27.22 -9.86
N MET A 465 32.17 -26.28 -9.06
CA MET A 465 32.34 -24.84 -9.26
C MET A 465 32.99 -24.17 -8.04
N PRO A 466 33.97 -23.26 -8.23
CA PRO A 466 34.47 -22.43 -7.14
C PRO A 466 33.39 -21.40 -6.70
N PRO A 467 33.50 -20.84 -5.47
CA PRO A 467 32.47 -19.93 -4.92
C PRO A 467 32.15 -18.73 -5.83
N GLU A 468 33.15 -18.16 -6.48
CA GLU A 468 32.99 -17.03 -7.41
C GLU A 468 32.18 -17.35 -8.68
N VAL A 469 32.19 -18.62 -9.11
CA VAL A 469 31.40 -19.13 -10.24
C VAL A 469 29.99 -19.50 -9.76
N LEU A 470 29.89 -20.07 -8.56
CA LEU A 470 28.63 -20.46 -7.93
C LEU A 470 27.68 -19.27 -7.78
N GLU A 471 28.18 -18.11 -7.31
CA GLU A 471 27.39 -16.88 -7.13
C GLU A 471 26.78 -16.36 -8.44
N LYS A 472 27.46 -16.58 -9.57
CA LYS A 472 27.06 -16.08 -10.89
C LYS A 472 26.43 -17.15 -11.77
N ALA A 473 26.29 -18.39 -11.27
CA ALA A 473 25.88 -19.53 -12.09
C ALA A 473 24.46 -19.39 -12.69
N PHE A 474 23.59 -18.60 -12.05
CA PHE A 474 22.25 -18.29 -12.55
C PHE A 474 22.18 -16.99 -13.37
N ASP A 475 23.27 -16.23 -13.46
CA ASP A 475 23.31 -15.00 -14.24
C ASP A 475 23.15 -15.33 -15.74
N PRO A 476 22.26 -14.63 -16.46
CA PRO A 476 22.11 -14.84 -17.89
C PRO A 476 23.43 -14.66 -18.64
N PHE A 477 23.74 -15.59 -19.55
CA PHE A 477 24.95 -15.60 -20.39
C PHE A 477 26.27 -15.90 -19.66
N PHE A 478 26.23 -16.16 -18.35
CA PHE A 478 27.43 -16.56 -17.63
C PHE A 478 27.81 -18.01 -17.97
N THR A 479 29.03 -18.22 -18.45
CA THR A 479 29.56 -19.55 -18.80
C THR A 479 31.06 -19.60 -18.55
N THR A 480 31.53 -20.72 -18.00
CA THR A 480 32.97 -21.02 -17.84
C THR A 480 33.54 -21.80 -19.03
N LYS A 481 32.71 -22.14 -20.02
CA LYS A 481 33.10 -22.89 -21.23
C LYS A 481 33.67 -21.96 -22.31
N PRO A 482 34.59 -22.45 -23.17
CA PRO A 482 35.12 -21.68 -24.30
C PRO A 482 34.01 -21.15 -25.23
N ILE A 483 34.30 -20.05 -25.92
CA ILE A 483 33.37 -19.41 -26.87
C ILE A 483 32.87 -20.44 -27.89
N GLY A 484 31.54 -20.61 -27.99
CA GLY A 484 30.87 -21.57 -28.88
C GLY A 484 30.47 -22.91 -28.23
N HIS A 485 30.90 -23.20 -27.00
CA HIS A 485 30.61 -24.48 -26.31
C HIS A 485 29.63 -24.37 -25.13
N GLY A 486 29.06 -23.18 -24.89
CA GLY A 486 28.03 -22.97 -23.89
C GLY A 486 27.39 -21.59 -24.05
N THR A 487 26.06 -21.53 -24.06
CA THR A 487 25.31 -20.26 -24.21
C THR A 487 25.23 -19.46 -22.92
N GLY A 488 25.57 -20.06 -21.77
CA GLY A 488 25.36 -19.46 -20.45
C GLY A 488 23.89 -19.23 -20.10
N LEU A 489 22.95 -19.80 -20.87
CA LEU A 489 21.51 -19.60 -20.67
C LEU A 489 20.83 -20.78 -19.96
N GLY A 490 21.48 -21.94 -19.88
CA GLY A 490 20.85 -23.18 -19.38
C GLY A 490 20.36 -23.04 -17.94
N LEU A 491 21.24 -22.66 -17.01
CA LEU A 491 20.90 -22.52 -15.60
C LEU A 491 19.98 -21.31 -15.35
N SER A 492 20.17 -20.19 -16.05
CA SER A 492 19.31 -19.02 -15.92
C SER A 492 17.87 -19.30 -16.38
N MET A 493 17.69 -20.12 -17.44
CA MET A 493 16.36 -20.57 -17.87
C MET A 493 15.69 -21.47 -16.84
N ILE A 494 16.44 -22.40 -16.25
CA ILE A 494 15.93 -23.28 -15.18
C ILE A 494 15.49 -22.47 -13.96
N TYR A 495 16.27 -21.45 -13.58
CA TYR A 495 15.93 -20.53 -12.51
C TYR A 495 14.64 -19.75 -12.81
N GLY A 496 14.52 -19.20 -14.02
CA GLY A 496 13.30 -18.49 -14.46
C GLY A 496 12.07 -19.40 -14.47
N PHE A 497 12.21 -20.62 -14.99
CA PHE A 497 11.15 -21.63 -15.00
C PHE A 497 10.67 -21.97 -13.59
N ALA A 498 11.59 -22.30 -12.67
CA ALA A 498 11.23 -22.66 -11.30
C ALA A 498 10.41 -21.55 -10.61
N ARG A 499 10.78 -20.28 -10.83
CA ARG A 499 10.04 -19.12 -10.29
C ARG A 499 8.67 -18.92 -10.93
N GLN A 500 8.57 -19.06 -12.24
CA GLN A 500 7.30 -18.88 -12.95
C GLN A 500 6.24 -19.93 -12.58
N VAL A 501 6.67 -21.11 -12.16
CA VAL A 501 5.80 -22.18 -11.63
C VAL A 501 5.39 -21.92 -10.16
N GLY A 502 5.96 -20.90 -9.50
CA GLY A 502 5.78 -20.65 -8.06
C GLY A 502 6.65 -21.54 -7.17
N GLY A 503 7.65 -22.17 -7.76
CA GLY A 503 8.65 -23.01 -7.11
C GLY A 503 9.98 -22.28 -6.86
N HIS A 504 11.03 -23.07 -6.66
CA HIS A 504 12.37 -22.55 -6.38
C HIS A 504 13.46 -23.50 -6.90
N VAL A 505 14.70 -23.01 -7.02
CA VAL A 505 15.86 -23.83 -7.36
C VAL A 505 17.01 -23.53 -6.41
N THR A 506 17.68 -24.57 -5.95
CA THR A 506 18.90 -24.47 -5.15
C THR A 506 20.06 -25.12 -5.87
N LEU A 507 21.25 -24.59 -5.64
CA LEU A 507 22.49 -25.04 -6.26
C LEU A 507 23.56 -25.14 -5.17
N ALA A 508 24.14 -26.33 -5.03
CA ALA A 508 25.28 -26.59 -4.17
C ALA A 508 26.40 -27.21 -5.01
N SER A 509 27.60 -26.64 -4.98
CA SER A 509 28.73 -27.17 -5.73
C SER A 509 30.01 -27.06 -4.91
N THR A 510 30.90 -28.03 -5.05
CA THR A 510 32.23 -27.99 -4.42
C THR A 510 33.28 -28.41 -5.43
N PRO A 511 34.37 -27.64 -5.61
CA PRO A 511 35.44 -28.00 -6.54
C PRO A 511 35.97 -29.42 -6.29
N GLY A 512 36.01 -30.22 -7.36
CA GLY A 512 36.47 -31.61 -7.36
C GLY A 512 35.52 -32.63 -6.73
N LYS A 513 34.35 -32.22 -6.22
CA LYS A 513 33.33 -33.13 -5.66
C LYS A 513 32.05 -33.21 -6.48
N GLY A 514 31.82 -32.25 -7.38
CA GLY A 514 30.66 -32.19 -8.27
C GLY A 514 29.63 -31.15 -7.84
N THR A 515 28.46 -31.22 -8.48
CA THR A 515 27.37 -30.24 -8.31
C THR A 515 26.05 -30.93 -8.03
N THR A 516 25.24 -30.34 -7.18
CA THR A 516 23.86 -30.74 -6.89
C THR A 516 22.92 -29.56 -7.14
N ILE A 517 21.92 -29.78 -7.98
CA ILE A 517 20.87 -28.81 -8.27
C ILE A 517 19.53 -29.42 -7.89
N CYS A 518 18.76 -28.74 -7.05
CA CYS A 518 17.45 -29.21 -6.61
C CYS A 518 16.35 -28.24 -6.99
N LEU A 519 15.33 -28.75 -7.68
CA LEU A 519 14.13 -28.07 -8.14
C LEU A 519 12.98 -28.34 -7.17
N TYR A 520 12.33 -27.29 -6.69
CA TYR A 520 11.17 -27.33 -5.80
C TYR A 520 9.93 -27.00 -6.61
N MET A 521 9.03 -27.97 -6.77
CA MET A 521 7.77 -27.79 -7.50
C MET A 521 6.60 -27.78 -6.52
N PRO A 522 5.68 -26.80 -6.55
CA PRO A 522 4.56 -26.76 -5.63
C PRO A 522 3.67 -27.99 -5.78
N ARG A 523 3.26 -28.57 -4.65
CA ARG A 523 2.28 -29.67 -4.64
C ARG A 523 0.93 -29.18 -5.18
N ASP A 524 0.30 -29.99 -6.04
CA ASP A 524 -1.11 -29.84 -6.35
C ASP A 524 -1.98 -30.38 -5.20
N ARG A 525 -2.89 -29.53 -4.71
CA ARG A 525 -3.85 -29.86 -3.64
C ARG A 525 -5.26 -30.14 -4.17
N SER A 526 -5.47 -30.05 -5.49
CA SER A 526 -6.80 -30.11 -6.12
C SER A 526 -7.32 -31.53 -6.40
N ALA A 527 -6.53 -32.58 -6.18
CA ALA A 527 -6.97 -33.98 -6.34
C ALA A 527 -6.68 -34.85 -5.09
N PRO A 528 -7.59 -35.77 -4.70
CA PRO A 528 -7.27 -36.83 -3.76
C PRO A 528 -6.21 -37.78 -4.33
N ALA A 529 -5.33 -38.28 -3.47
CA ALA A 529 -4.32 -39.27 -3.79
C ALA A 529 -4.96 -40.64 -4.09
N THR A 530 -5.51 -40.82 -5.28
CA THR A 530 -5.69 -42.10 -6.00
C THR A 530 -6.47 -41.80 -7.28
N ALA A 531 -5.77 -41.57 -8.39
CA ALA A 531 -6.29 -41.81 -9.72
C ALA A 531 -5.17 -42.51 -10.49
N GLU A 532 -5.28 -43.84 -10.58
CA GLU A 532 -4.42 -44.63 -11.46
C GLU A 532 -4.59 -44.11 -12.89
N ALA A 533 -3.52 -43.54 -13.44
CA ALA A 533 -3.40 -43.38 -14.88
C ALA A 533 -3.23 -44.76 -15.54
N PRO A 534 -3.81 -45.01 -16.73
CA PRO A 534 -3.70 -46.30 -17.41
C PRO A 534 -2.24 -46.58 -17.77
N ARG A 535 -1.73 -47.76 -17.38
CA ARG A 535 -0.41 -48.25 -17.81
C ARG A 535 -0.40 -48.50 -19.33
N PRO A 536 0.66 -48.12 -20.07
CA PRO A 536 0.87 -48.60 -21.42
C PRO A 536 1.27 -50.09 -21.36
N GLY A 537 0.52 -50.94 -22.07
CA GLY A 537 0.86 -52.35 -22.26
C GLY A 537 2.00 -52.56 -23.27
N PRO A 538 2.59 -53.76 -23.33
CA PRO A 538 3.75 -54.05 -24.17
C PRO A 538 3.41 -54.01 -25.66
N HIS A 539 4.38 -53.57 -26.46
CA HIS A 539 4.36 -53.58 -27.93
C HIS A 539 4.03 -54.97 -28.50
N GLU A 540 2.83 -55.12 -29.04
CA GLU A 540 2.54 -56.06 -30.13
C GLU A 540 2.46 -55.27 -31.44
N ALA A 541 3.01 -55.84 -32.52
CA ALA A 541 2.96 -55.25 -33.85
C ALA A 541 1.50 -54.96 -34.24
N PRO A 542 1.14 -53.73 -34.64
CA PRO A 542 -0.25 -53.36 -34.71
C PRO A 542 -0.95 -54.01 -35.92
N PRO A 543 -2.21 -54.45 -35.77
CA PRO A 543 -3.06 -54.73 -36.92
C PRO A 543 -3.34 -53.43 -37.70
N LYS A 544 -3.53 -53.60 -39.02
CA LYS A 544 -3.77 -52.51 -39.99
C LYS A 544 -5.03 -51.72 -39.63
N GLY A 545 -4.93 -50.38 -39.62
CA GLY A 545 -6.07 -49.49 -39.47
C GLY A 545 -7.08 -49.66 -40.61
N ARG A 546 -8.33 -49.27 -40.38
CA ARG A 546 -9.40 -49.20 -41.40
C ARG A 546 -10.09 -47.84 -41.26
N GLY A 547 -10.03 -47.02 -42.31
CA GLY A 547 -10.69 -45.70 -42.37
C GLY A 547 -10.05 -44.78 -43.41
N THR A 548 -10.73 -43.68 -43.73
CA THR A 548 -10.26 -42.66 -44.68
C THR A 548 -9.93 -41.35 -43.95
N VAL A 549 -8.70 -40.85 -44.11
CA VAL A 549 -8.22 -39.59 -43.54
C VAL A 549 -8.09 -38.53 -44.63
N LEU A 550 -8.72 -37.37 -44.43
CA LEU A 550 -8.49 -36.19 -45.27
C LEU A 550 -7.34 -35.38 -44.67
N VAL A 551 -6.24 -35.24 -45.41
CA VAL A 551 -5.03 -34.52 -45.00
C VAL A 551 -4.97 -33.17 -45.71
N VAL A 552 -4.89 -32.08 -44.93
CA VAL A 552 -4.82 -30.71 -45.43
C VAL A 552 -3.56 -30.03 -44.89
N GLU A 553 -2.59 -29.86 -45.77
CA GLU A 553 -1.23 -29.40 -45.46
C GLU A 553 -0.71 -28.61 -46.66
N ASP A 554 -0.20 -27.40 -46.50
CA ASP A 554 0.28 -26.57 -47.62
C ASP A 554 1.71 -26.93 -48.04
N GLU A 555 2.54 -27.42 -47.11
CA GLU A 555 3.91 -27.82 -47.40
C GLU A 555 3.99 -29.23 -48.00
N LEU A 556 4.31 -29.31 -49.31
CA LEU A 556 4.36 -30.55 -50.08
C LEU A 556 5.17 -31.67 -49.41
N VAL A 557 6.34 -31.36 -48.86
CA VAL A 557 7.23 -32.36 -48.24
C VAL A 557 6.61 -32.94 -46.97
N VAL A 558 6.01 -32.09 -46.13
CA VAL A 558 5.33 -32.53 -44.90
C VAL A 558 4.09 -33.34 -45.26
N ARG A 559 3.33 -32.90 -46.27
CA ARG A 559 2.14 -33.59 -46.78
C ARG A 559 2.47 -35.01 -47.24
N MET A 560 3.51 -35.16 -48.06
CA MET A 560 3.98 -36.47 -48.53
C MET A 560 4.35 -37.41 -47.38
N VAL A 561 5.11 -36.91 -46.40
CA VAL A 561 5.50 -37.72 -45.23
C VAL A 561 4.29 -38.18 -44.44
N VAL A 562 3.30 -37.29 -44.21
CA VAL A 562 2.05 -37.64 -43.51
C VAL A 562 1.27 -38.70 -44.27
N ILE A 563 1.17 -38.58 -45.60
CA ILE A 563 0.48 -39.56 -46.45
C ILE A 563 1.16 -40.92 -46.35
N ASP A 564 2.47 -40.99 -46.54
CA ASP A 564 3.24 -42.24 -46.49
C ASP A 564 3.03 -42.96 -45.14
N ILE A 565 3.06 -42.22 -44.02
CA ILE A 565 2.82 -42.77 -42.68
C ILE A 565 1.42 -43.37 -42.57
N LEU A 566 0.39 -42.63 -42.99
CA LEU A 566 -1.00 -43.06 -42.88
C LEU A 566 -1.28 -44.29 -43.76
N GLU A 567 -0.71 -44.34 -44.96
CA GLU A 567 -0.82 -45.49 -45.87
C GLU A 567 -0.10 -46.73 -45.33
N GLU A 568 1.11 -46.59 -44.77
CA GLU A 568 1.83 -47.68 -44.09
C GLU A 568 1.02 -48.26 -42.92
N HIS A 569 0.27 -47.41 -42.21
CA HIS A 569 -0.62 -47.82 -41.13
C HIS A 569 -1.98 -48.38 -41.60
N GLY A 570 -2.24 -48.39 -42.91
CA GLY A 570 -3.41 -49.02 -43.53
C GLY A 570 -4.62 -48.12 -43.72
N TYR A 571 -4.48 -46.80 -43.54
CA TYR A 571 -5.56 -45.83 -43.80
C TYR A 571 -5.61 -45.44 -45.29
N GLY A 572 -6.81 -45.19 -45.80
CA GLY A 572 -6.98 -44.49 -47.08
C GLY A 572 -6.75 -43.00 -46.87
N VAL A 573 -6.02 -42.34 -47.77
CA VAL A 573 -5.72 -40.91 -47.62
C VAL A 573 -6.32 -40.12 -48.79
N ILE A 574 -6.96 -39.00 -48.47
CA ILE A 574 -7.36 -37.98 -49.45
C ILE A 574 -6.47 -36.77 -49.16
N GLU A 575 -5.71 -36.32 -50.15
CA GLU A 575 -4.82 -35.16 -50.00
C GLU A 575 -5.49 -33.87 -50.47
N ALA A 576 -5.22 -32.78 -49.76
CA ALA A 576 -5.57 -31.42 -50.13
C ALA A 576 -4.44 -30.46 -49.74
N GLU A 577 -4.14 -29.51 -50.62
CA GLU A 577 -3.13 -28.49 -50.35
C GLU A 577 -3.70 -27.32 -49.57
N THR A 578 -4.95 -26.95 -49.86
CA THR A 578 -5.62 -25.83 -49.20
C THR A 578 -6.97 -26.23 -48.64
N ALA A 579 -7.48 -25.41 -47.72
CA ALA A 579 -8.84 -25.55 -47.22
C ALA A 579 -9.90 -25.51 -48.35
N ALA A 580 -9.64 -24.77 -49.43
CA ALA A 580 -10.55 -24.72 -50.59
C ALA A 580 -10.60 -26.05 -51.35
N ASP A 581 -9.47 -26.77 -51.43
CA ASP A 581 -9.39 -28.09 -52.06
C ASP A 581 -10.05 -29.17 -51.19
N ALA A 582 -10.01 -28.99 -49.86
CA ALA A 582 -10.58 -29.92 -48.89
C ALA A 582 -12.12 -29.89 -48.83
N LEU A 583 -12.74 -28.71 -49.02
CA LEU A 583 -14.19 -28.52 -48.88
C LEU A 583 -15.05 -29.40 -49.81
N PRO A 584 -14.76 -29.53 -51.12
CA PRO A 584 -15.51 -30.43 -52.01
C PRO A 584 -15.51 -31.89 -51.55
N HIS A 585 -14.43 -32.36 -50.92
CA HIS A 585 -14.35 -33.72 -50.38
C HIS A 585 -15.24 -33.90 -49.14
N LEU A 586 -15.34 -32.86 -48.30
CA LEU A 586 -16.23 -32.85 -47.13
C LEU A 586 -17.71 -32.80 -47.51
N GLU A 587 -18.06 -32.08 -48.58
CA GLU A 587 -19.43 -31.99 -49.12
C GLU A 587 -19.86 -33.23 -49.92
N GLY A 588 -18.90 -33.96 -50.51
CA GLY A 588 -19.16 -35.13 -51.34
C GLY A 588 -19.68 -36.36 -50.55
N PRO A 589 -20.19 -37.38 -51.25
CA PRO A 589 -20.79 -38.57 -50.63
C PRO A 589 -19.78 -39.59 -50.04
N GLY A 590 -18.47 -39.35 -50.19
CA GLY A 590 -17.42 -40.28 -49.72
C GLY A 590 -17.31 -40.33 -48.19
N THR A 591 -16.92 -41.47 -47.63
CA THR A 591 -16.68 -41.59 -46.18
C THR A 591 -15.33 -40.97 -45.81
N ILE A 592 -15.33 -40.11 -44.80
CA ILE A 592 -14.13 -39.50 -44.20
C ILE A 592 -14.29 -39.65 -42.70
N ASP A 593 -13.36 -40.34 -42.08
CA ASP A 593 -13.40 -40.71 -40.67
C ASP A 593 -12.61 -39.71 -39.80
N LEU A 594 -11.57 -39.12 -40.37
CA LEU A 594 -10.73 -38.12 -39.70
C LEU A 594 -10.31 -37.01 -40.68
N LEU A 595 -10.36 -35.76 -40.21
CA LEU A 595 -9.70 -34.62 -40.85
C LEU A 595 -8.40 -34.32 -40.11
N LEU A 596 -7.26 -34.40 -40.80
CA LEU A 596 -5.97 -33.91 -40.33
C LEU A 596 -5.69 -32.58 -41.05
N THR A 597 -5.56 -31.49 -40.31
CA THR A 597 -5.35 -30.15 -40.91
C THR A 597 -4.27 -29.36 -40.18
N ASP A 598 -3.39 -28.68 -40.91
CA ASP A 598 -2.53 -27.65 -40.32
C ASP A 598 -3.38 -26.45 -39.86
N VAL A 599 -3.02 -25.86 -38.72
CA VAL A 599 -3.65 -24.64 -38.20
C VAL A 599 -3.23 -23.41 -39.02
N GLY A 600 -2.00 -23.38 -39.52
CA GLY A 600 -1.37 -22.25 -40.20
C GLY A 600 -1.71 -22.08 -41.69
N LEU A 601 -2.71 -22.80 -42.23
CA LEU A 601 -3.00 -22.82 -43.66
C LEU A 601 -3.20 -21.40 -44.26
N PRO A 602 -2.62 -21.11 -45.45
CA PRO A 602 -2.80 -19.85 -46.13
C PRO A 602 -4.25 -19.67 -46.61
N GLY A 603 -4.83 -18.50 -46.33
CA GLY A 603 -6.23 -18.19 -46.67
C GLY A 603 -7.20 -18.53 -45.54
N MET A 604 -8.02 -19.57 -45.71
CA MET A 604 -8.88 -20.08 -44.64
C MET A 604 -8.02 -20.90 -43.67
N ASN A 605 -7.91 -20.45 -42.42
CA ASN A 605 -7.12 -21.18 -41.43
C ASN A 605 -7.73 -22.56 -41.13
N GLY A 606 -6.90 -23.49 -40.64
CA GLY A 606 -7.35 -24.85 -40.35
C GLY A 606 -8.49 -24.95 -39.33
N ARG A 607 -8.67 -23.94 -38.48
CA ARG A 607 -9.79 -23.88 -37.51
C ARG A 607 -11.12 -23.58 -38.19
N ALA A 608 -11.14 -22.63 -39.12
CA ALA A 608 -12.31 -22.30 -39.90
C ALA A 608 -12.72 -23.49 -40.77
N LEU A 609 -11.73 -24.20 -41.35
CA LEU A 609 -11.96 -25.46 -42.06
C LEU A 609 -12.55 -26.53 -41.14
N ALA A 610 -11.98 -26.74 -39.94
CA ALA A 610 -12.48 -27.72 -38.98
C ALA A 610 -13.92 -27.42 -38.50
N HIS A 611 -14.25 -26.15 -38.27
CA HIS A 611 -15.61 -25.73 -37.95
C HIS A 611 -16.58 -26.03 -39.09
N GLU A 612 -16.19 -25.72 -40.31
CA GLU A 612 -17.01 -25.96 -41.50
C GLU A 612 -17.17 -27.47 -41.78
N ALA A 613 -16.10 -28.23 -41.59
CA ALA A 613 -16.09 -29.68 -41.69
C ALA A 613 -17.07 -30.33 -40.69
N ARG A 614 -17.12 -29.83 -39.44
CA ARG A 614 -18.13 -30.26 -38.45
C ARG A 614 -19.54 -29.81 -38.76
N ARG A 615 -19.72 -28.64 -39.37
CA ARG A 615 -21.04 -28.17 -39.83
C ARG A 615 -21.61 -29.10 -40.89
N LEU A 616 -20.76 -29.57 -41.80
CA LEU A 616 -21.12 -30.52 -42.87
C LEU A 616 -21.24 -31.95 -42.35
N ARG A 617 -20.35 -32.35 -41.43
CA ARG A 617 -20.27 -33.70 -40.85
C ARG A 617 -20.14 -33.64 -39.32
N PRO A 618 -21.26 -33.61 -38.58
CA PRO A 618 -21.25 -33.41 -37.12
C PRO A 618 -20.44 -34.44 -36.32
N GLY A 619 -20.30 -35.67 -36.81
CA GLY A 619 -19.54 -36.74 -36.17
C GLY A 619 -18.07 -36.83 -36.58
N LEU A 620 -17.58 -35.94 -37.44
CA LEU A 620 -16.21 -36.00 -37.97
C LEU A 620 -15.17 -35.73 -36.88
N LYS A 621 -14.21 -36.64 -36.77
CA LYS A 621 -13.05 -36.49 -35.88
C LYS A 621 -12.05 -35.54 -36.53
N ILE A 622 -11.37 -34.72 -35.72
CA ILE A 622 -10.44 -33.71 -36.23
C ILE A 622 -9.13 -33.76 -35.46
N LEU A 623 -8.02 -33.85 -36.17
CA LEU A 623 -6.66 -33.77 -35.64
C LEU A 623 -5.97 -32.52 -36.20
N PHE A 624 -5.63 -31.57 -35.34
CA PHE A 624 -4.90 -30.37 -35.75
C PHE A 624 -3.39 -30.62 -35.74
N ALA A 625 -2.71 -30.44 -36.86
CA ALA A 625 -1.26 -30.30 -36.87
C ALA A 625 -0.90 -28.85 -36.54
N THR A 626 -0.03 -28.63 -35.56
CA THR A 626 0.35 -27.29 -35.10
C THR A 626 1.85 -27.12 -35.12
N GLY A 627 2.34 -25.98 -35.60
CA GLY A 627 3.73 -25.58 -35.35
C GLY A 627 3.96 -25.32 -33.85
N TYR A 628 5.18 -25.53 -33.36
CA TYR A 628 5.59 -25.29 -31.96
C TYR A 628 5.15 -23.92 -31.40
N ALA A 629 4.97 -22.90 -32.25
CA ALA A 629 4.63 -21.54 -31.86
C ALA A 629 3.13 -21.26 -31.66
N GLU A 630 2.23 -22.13 -32.14
CA GLU A 630 0.78 -21.93 -32.11
C GLU A 630 0.07 -22.90 -31.15
N GLY A 631 0.66 -24.08 -30.92
CA GLY A 631 0.04 -25.15 -30.12
C GLY A 631 0.00 -24.93 -28.60
N ALA A 632 0.71 -23.95 -28.02
CA ALA A 632 0.76 -23.75 -26.56
C ALA A 632 -0.26 -22.72 -26.05
N SER A 633 -0.45 -21.60 -26.76
CA SER A 633 -1.28 -20.48 -26.32
C SER A 633 -2.79 -20.73 -26.40
N GLN A 634 -3.21 -21.82 -27.04
CA GLN A 634 -4.60 -22.04 -27.45
C GLN A 634 -5.14 -23.44 -27.11
N ARG A 635 -4.40 -24.28 -26.34
CA ARG A 635 -4.82 -25.66 -25.99
C ARG A 635 -6.22 -25.74 -25.38
N SER A 636 -6.59 -24.81 -24.50
CA SER A 636 -7.92 -24.77 -23.89
C SER A 636 -9.05 -24.36 -24.86
N ALA A 637 -8.71 -23.77 -26.00
CA ALA A 637 -9.64 -23.36 -27.04
C ALA A 637 -9.76 -24.37 -28.20
N PHE A 638 -8.91 -25.42 -28.25
CA PHE A 638 -8.82 -26.39 -29.35
C PHE A 638 -9.56 -27.72 -29.11
N VAL A 639 -9.83 -28.10 -27.86
CA VAL A 639 -10.27 -29.47 -27.54
C VAL A 639 -11.76 -29.49 -27.21
N GLY A 640 -12.56 -29.97 -28.17
CA GLY A 640 -13.94 -30.42 -27.97
C GLY A 640 -14.05 -31.94 -28.14
N GLU A 641 -15.22 -32.51 -27.86
CA GLU A 641 -15.48 -33.94 -28.03
C GLU A 641 -15.15 -34.40 -29.47
N GLY A 642 -14.19 -35.32 -29.66
CA GLY A 642 -13.74 -35.79 -30.98
C GLY A 642 -12.69 -34.93 -31.70
N MET A 643 -12.02 -34.02 -30.99
CA MET A 643 -10.89 -33.21 -31.50
C MET A 643 -9.61 -33.48 -30.69
N ASP A 644 -8.46 -33.52 -31.37
CA ASP A 644 -7.14 -33.55 -30.73
C ASP A 644 -6.14 -32.72 -31.57
N TYR A 645 -4.91 -32.56 -31.10
CA TYR A 645 -3.82 -31.90 -31.83
C TYR A 645 -2.52 -32.71 -31.77
N ILE A 646 -1.61 -32.42 -32.71
CA ILE A 646 -0.24 -32.93 -32.79
C ILE A 646 0.73 -31.79 -33.11
N ALA A 647 1.94 -31.82 -32.54
CA ALA A 647 2.95 -30.77 -32.71
C ALA A 647 3.96 -31.14 -33.81
N LYS A 648 4.24 -30.22 -34.72
CA LYS A 648 5.26 -30.35 -35.78
C LYS A 648 6.63 -29.87 -35.30
N PRO A 649 7.76 -30.55 -35.58
CA PRO A 649 7.85 -31.91 -36.15
C PRO A 649 7.32 -32.99 -35.21
N PHE A 650 6.54 -33.92 -35.75
CA PHE A 650 5.96 -35.07 -35.05
C PHE A 650 6.70 -36.37 -35.40
N ASP A 651 6.73 -37.30 -34.45
CA ASP A 651 7.28 -38.65 -34.63
C ASP A 651 6.29 -39.54 -35.40
N LEU A 652 6.83 -40.48 -36.20
CA LEU A 652 6.11 -41.47 -37.00
C LEU A 652 5.11 -42.27 -36.14
N ASP A 653 5.57 -42.74 -34.98
CA ASP A 653 4.79 -43.60 -34.08
C ASP A 653 3.74 -42.79 -33.29
N GLU A 654 3.97 -41.49 -33.08
CA GLU A 654 3.04 -40.62 -32.38
C GLU A 654 1.83 -40.27 -33.25
N LEU A 655 2.07 -39.92 -34.52
CA LEU A 655 1.00 -39.61 -35.47
C LEU A 655 0.07 -40.82 -35.66
N GLY A 656 0.64 -42.00 -35.92
CA GLY A 656 -0.12 -43.23 -36.10
C GLY A 656 -0.97 -43.60 -34.86
N ARG A 657 -0.46 -43.35 -33.65
CA ARG A 657 -1.17 -43.61 -32.39
C ARG A 657 -2.34 -42.65 -32.18
N LYS A 658 -2.14 -41.35 -32.43
CA LYS A 658 -3.20 -40.32 -32.28
C LYS A 658 -4.34 -40.51 -33.27
N VAL A 659 -4.00 -40.79 -34.53
CA VAL A 659 -5.00 -41.08 -35.58
C VAL A 659 -5.85 -42.28 -35.16
N ARG A 660 -5.22 -43.37 -34.72
CA ARG A 660 -5.93 -44.57 -34.25
C ARG A 660 -6.86 -44.30 -33.07
N ALA A 661 -6.37 -43.57 -32.06
CA ALA A 661 -7.15 -43.23 -30.88
C ALA A 661 -8.42 -42.42 -31.23
N LEU A 662 -8.39 -41.63 -32.30
CA LEU A 662 -9.54 -40.86 -32.77
C LEU A 662 -10.50 -41.67 -33.64
N THR A 663 -9.99 -42.62 -34.44
CA THR A 663 -10.80 -43.40 -35.39
C THR A 663 -11.41 -44.67 -34.77
N GLU A 664 -10.83 -45.23 -33.71
CA GLU A 664 -11.31 -46.44 -33.02
C GLU A 664 -12.17 -46.15 -31.77
N ALA A 665 -12.34 -44.88 -31.40
CA ALA A 665 -13.16 -44.41 -30.27
C ALA A 665 -14.50 -43.81 -30.70
#